data_AF-A0A2G6KEP9-F1
#
_entry.id   AF-A0A2G6KEP9-F1
#
_cell.length_a   1.000
_cell.length_b   1.000
_cell.length_c   1.000
_cell.angle_alpha   90.00
_cell.angle_beta   90.00
_cell.angle_gamma   90.00
#
_symmetry.space_group_name_H-M   'P 1'
#
loop_
_entity.id
_entity.type
_entity.pdbx_description
1 polymer ?
#
loop_
_entity_poly.entity_id
_entity_poly.type
_entity_poly.pdbx_seq_one_letter_code
_entity_poly.pdbx_strand_id
1 'polypeptide(L)'
;MKNQFSSEPLDGASLVGLVLAGRYQLTRMVTDGANTMIFDGDDTDKGRRVTVKIVHPERSADDSFADAFESEMRRVSAMSHPNIVAVYDWGWHEIGDRSVAYVVVEHLTGGSLRDLFDRGRRLSASQALVVGLDVCRGLDYAHRRGFVHTELSPSKLLFGDDRRPRIVDFGLARLLSEPGWATPESVPNHVAVYSAPEQGQGEAPTAATDIYSLCLVLQEAVTGSVPFSSDSTVSTLSARVGKLMPVSADLGSMATVLERAGRPEPDERPTAAQLGKALIEAASKLSRPEPLPLLSSAVFNTPDDQLRSPDDPTGGVIRPESDLEPLVVVPVDAPDEMPGTTPSLESESPVPEASESDAPAPVEPNPPAETVGVPDEPVRTVAPTETMAAIPTVVEVPDEPSRRRSVPWWMIAGIGLILVAGIVVLIAHSLRTPVHEVPDLSGITEAQAQNLASPYSWEIVVVTERSDEVPDVGLVVETRPGAGLQLAEGETLILVISEGPVLREIPKTIALPYDDVAKYLTEQGLDPRRVDEYDEEVAEGIVISWSAPADPTLSVGSMVEPGTIIELTVSLGPEPRTVPDLVGESFNDAERTLKDMKLEIRETGREFSDDYDLDEIITQSVEAGEEVDRGTTIEVVVSKGPDLVVFPDLSSYVSYVDAEPALREAGFVPKLVTGDAESPIFEAKIDGEVAVAGEKYRRGSDVEIVAVEAP
;
A
#
# COMPACT_ATOMS: atom_id res chain seq x y z
N MET A 1 -46.93 21.18 -8.68
CA MET A 1 -45.64 20.70 -8.14
C MET A 1 -44.53 21.18 -9.07
N LYS A 2 -43.32 21.43 -8.57
CA LYS A 2 -42.08 21.38 -9.38
C LYS A 2 -41.40 20.05 -9.09
N ASN A 3 -40.59 19.54 -10.02
CA ASN A 3 -39.97 18.22 -9.90
C ASN A 3 -39.00 18.17 -8.71
N GLN A 4 -39.12 17.12 -7.90
CA GLN A 4 -38.01 16.59 -7.10
C GLN A 4 -37.48 15.37 -7.86
N PHE A 5 -36.36 15.50 -8.55
CA PHE A 5 -35.48 14.43 -9.03
C PHE A 5 -34.17 15.07 -9.53
N SER A 6 -33.10 14.27 -9.66
CA SER A 6 -31.73 14.68 -10.00
C SER A 6 -31.02 15.55 -8.94
N SER A 7 -30.66 14.91 -7.82
CA SER A 7 -29.51 15.31 -6.99
C SER A 7 -28.75 14.10 -6.42
N GLU A 8 -29.02 12.90 -6.95
CA GLU A 8 -28.36 11.66 -6.55
C GLU A 8 -27.15 11.38 -7.47
N PRO A 9 -26.13 10.64 -7.00
CA PRO A 9 -25.05 10.14 -7.86
C PRO A 9 -25.59 9.30 -9.01
N LEU A 10 -24.83 9.22 -10.11
CA LEU A 10 -25.21 8.43 -11.27
C LEU A 10 -24.74 6.98 -11.07
N ASP A 11 -25.61 6.14 -10.50
CA ASP A 11 -25.34 4.72 -10.19
C ASP A 11 -24.83 3.95 -11.42
N GLY A 12 -23.56 3.55 -11.40
CA GLY A 12 -22.93 2.79 -12.48
C GLY A 12 -23.58 1.42 -12.72
N ALA A 13 -24.14 0.77 -11.71
CA ALA A 13 -24.83 -0.51 -11.87
C ALA A 13 -26.11 -0.37 -12.73
N SER A 14 -26.79 0.78 -12.64
CA SER A 14 -27.95 1.10 -13.47
C SER A 14 -27.66 1.24 -14.97
N LEU A 15 -26.38 1.41 -15.36
CA LEU A 15 -25.97 1.55 -16.76
C LEU A 15 -25.78 0.21 -17.48
N VAL A 16 -25.79 -0.92 -16.76
CA VAL A 16 -25.64 -2.24 -17.38
C VAL A 16 -26.83 -2.53 -18.32
N GLY A 17 -26.53 -2.81 -19.59
CA GLY A 17 -27.50 -2.95 -20.67
C GLY A 17 -27.72 -1.70 -21.52
N LEU A 18 -27.19 -0.53 -21.13
CA LEU A 18 -27.22 0.70 -21.93
C LEU A 18 -26.40 0.54 -23.22
N VAL A 19 -26.84 1.18 -24.31
CA VAL A 19 -26.14 1.17 -25.60
C VAL A 19 -25.59 2.56 -25.89
N LEU A 20 -24.38 2.83 -25.39
CA LEU A 20 -23.69 4.11 -25.59
C LEU A 20 -23.44 4.37 -27.08
N ALA A 21 -23.61 5.63 -27.49
CA ALA A 21 -23.50 6.10 -28.88
C ALA A 21 -24.33 5.29 -29.91
N GLY A 22 -25.32 4.49 -29.47
CA GLY A 22 -26.09 3.60 -30.33
C GLY A 22 -25.33 2.36 -30.85
N ARG A 23 -24.14 2.07 -30.32
CA ARG A 23 -23.23 1.01 -30.82
C ARG A 23 -22.49 0.20 -29.74
N TYR A 24 -22.36 0.75 -28.53
CA TYR A 24 -21.57 0.15 -27.46
C TYR A 24 -22.46 -0.33 -26.33
N GLN A 25 -22.83 -1.60 -26.37
CA GLN A 25 -23.66 -2.20 -25.33
C GLN A 25 -22.80 -2.52 -24.09
N LEU A 26 -23.11 -1.89 -22.96
CA LEU A 26 -22.48 -2.19 -21.68
C LEU A 26 -23.02 -3.52 -21.15
N THR A 27 -22.17 -4.49 -20.88
CA THR A 27 -22.59 -5.85 -20.48
C THR A 27 -22.29 -6.16 -19.02
N ARG A 28 -21.25 -5.57 -18.44
CA ARG A 28 -20.89 -5.73 -17.02
C ARG A 28 -20.15 -4.49 -16.52
N MET A 29 -20.55 -3.96 -15.36
CA MET A 29 -19.70 -3.00 -14.64
C MET A 29 -18.50 -3.76 -14.08
N VAL A 30 -17.29 -3.35 -14.45
CA VAL A 30 -16.05 -3.90 -13.90
C VAL A 30 -15.81 -3.31 -12.53
N THR A 31 -15.99 -1.99 -12.41
CA THR A 31 -15.69 -1.20 -11.21
C THR A 31 -16.19 0.24 -11.39
N ASP A 32 -16.45 0.93 -10.28
CA ASP A 32 -16.86 2.33 -10.20
C ASP A 32 -15.84 3.07 -9.30
N GLY A 33 -15.43 4.29 -9.64
CA GLY A 33 -14.22 4.87 -9.05
C GLY A 33 -14.03 6.34 -9.30
N ALA A 34 -13.22 6.98 -8.44
CA ALA A 34 -13.22 8.42 -8.14
C ALA A 34 -13.35 9.41 -9.32
N ASN A 35 -12.89 9.04 -10.53
CA ASN A 35 -13.08 9.84 -11.73
C ASN A 35 -13.74 9.10 -12.91
N THR A 36 -13.81 7.77 -12.91
CA THR A 36 -14.32 6.97 -14.03
C THR A 36 -14.99 5.65 -13.59
N MET A 37 -16.18 5.37 -14.13
CA MET A 37 -16.75 4.02 -14.19
C MET A 37 -16.08 3.22 -15.32
N ILE A 38 -15.86 1.92 -15.13
CA ILE A 38 -15.29 1.02 -16.15
C ILE A 38 -16.25 -0.16 -16.39
N PHE A 39 -16.54 -0.44 -17.66
CA PHE A 39 -17.41 -1.52 -18.11
C PHE A 39 -16.72 -2.46 -19.08
N ASP A 40 -17.06 -3.74 -19.04
CA ASP A 40 -16.94 -4.62 -20.19
C ASP A 40 -18.19 -4.41 -21.07
N GLY A 41 -18.03 -4.49 -22.39
CA GLY A 41 -19.12 -4.27 -23.34
C GLY A 41 -18.83 -4.81 -24.74
N ASP A 42 -19.81 -4.69 -25.64
CA ASP A 42 -19.72 -5.18 -27.02
C ASP A 42 -19.89 -4.05 -28.05
N ASP A 43 -19.00 -4.02 -29.04
CA ASP A 43 -19.03 -3.15 -30.22
C ASP A 43 -19.95 -3.77 -31.28
N THR A 44 -21.24 -3.41 -31.26
CA THR A 44 -22.30 -4.14 -32.00
C THR A 44 -22.08 -4.17 -33.51
N ASP A 45 -21.42 -3.15 -34.05
CA ASP A 45 -21.09 -3.03 -35.48
C ASP A 45 -19.95 -3.96 -35.92
N LYS A 46 -19.05 -4.31 -34.99
CA LYS A 46 -17.81 -5.06 -35.27
C LYS A 46 -17.78 -6.45 -34.63
N GLY A 47 -18.76 -6.79 -33.79
CA GLY A 47 -18.90 -8.12 -33.19
C GLY A 47 -17.75 -8.52 -32.28
N ARG A 48 -17.24 -7.57 -31.49
CA ARG A 48 -16.08 -7.75 -30.60
C ARG A 48 -16.34 -7.16 -29.22
N ARG A 49 -15.81 -7.81 -28.19
CA ARG A 49 -15.72 -7.22 -26.85
C ARG A 49 -14.80 -6.01 -26.86
N VAL A 50 -15.13 -5.06 -26.00
CA VAL A 50 -14.37 -3.85 -25.70
C VAL A 50 -14.43 -3.57 -24.21
N THR A 51 -13.51 -2.78 -23.69
CA THR A 51 -13.67 -2.14 -22.38
C THR A 51 -14.04 -0.69 -22.62
N VAL A 52 -15.07 -0.20 -21.93
CA VAL A 52 -15.57 1.17 -22.05
C VAL A 52 -15.35 1.88 -20.72
N LYS A 53 -14.68 3.02 -20.76
CA LYS A 53 -14.53 3.92 -19.62
C LYS A 53 -15.48 5.10 -19.79
N ILE A 54 -16.22 5.43 -18.74
CA ILE A 54 -17.12 6.58 -18.68
C ILE A 54 -16.58 7.51 -17.59
N VAL A 55 -16.30 8.76 -17.94
CA VAL A 55 -15.89 9.80 -16.99
C VAL A 55 -17.11 10.25 -16.20
N HIS A 56 -16.99 10.41 -14.88
CA HIS A 56 -18.14 10.83 -14.05
C HIS A 56 -18.75 12.15 -14.55
N PRO A 57 -20.08 12.34 -14.45
CA PRO A 57 -20.75 13.57 -14.86
C PRO A 57 -20.15 14.84 -14.25
N GLU A 58 -19.71 14.74 -13.00
CA GLU A 58 -19.16 15.84 -12.19
C GLU A 58 -17.79 16.32 -12.72
N ARG A 59 -17.06 15.47 -13.45
CA ARG A 59 -15.85 15.83 -14.22
C ARG A 59 -16.18 16.21 -15.67
N SER A 60 -17.13 15.49 -16.28
CA SER A 60 -17.56 15.71 -17.66
C SER A 60 -18.22 17.07 -17.90
N ALA A 61 -18.77 17.71 -16.84
CA ALA A 61 -19.44 19.00 -16.90
C ALA A 61 -18.49 20.22 -16.80
N ASP A 62 -17.17 20.04 -16.74
CA ASP A 62 -16.21 21.14 -16.79
C ASP A 62 -15.86 21.48 -18.25
N ASP A 63 -16.21 22.69 -18.70
CA ASP A 63 -15.92 23.19 -20.05
C ASP A 63 -14.43 23.08 -20.41
N SER A 64 -13.53 23.26 -19.42
CA SER A 64 -12.08 23.17 -19.63
C SER A 64 -11.59 21.73 -19.77
N PHE A 65 -12.25 20.77 -19.09
CA PHE A 65 -12.02 19.35 -19.32
C PHE A 65 -12.50 18.94 -20.72
N ALA A 66 -13.63 19.46 -21.21
CA ALA A 66 -14.20 19.07 -22.49
C ALA A 66 -13.28 19.39 -23.70
N ASP A 67 -12.79 20.63 -23.80
CA ASP A 67 -11.85 21.04 -24.85
C ASP A 67 -10.52 20.25 -24.78
N ALA A 68 -10.02 20.00 -23.57
CA ALA A 68 -8.77 19.26 -23.35
C ALA A 68 -8.91 17.76 -23.67
N PHE A 69 -10.05 17.15 -23.31
CA PHE A 69 -10.38 15.76 -23.62
C PHE A 69 -10.46 15.51 -25.13
N GLU A 70 -11.17 16.36 -25.88
CA GLU A 70 -11.20 16.26 -27.34
C GLU A 70 -9.82 16.41 -27.98
N SER A 71 -9.01 17.35 -27.48
CA SER A 71 -7.66 17.59 -27.99
C SER A 71 -6.76 16.37 -27.77
N GLU A 72 -6.78 15.80 -26.56
CA GLU A 72 -5.89 14.72 -26.17
C GLU A 72 -6.34 13.36 -26.74
N MET A 73 -7.62 13.01 -26.64
CA MET A 73 -8.12 11.74 -27.18
C MET A 73 -7.92 11.63 -28.69
N ARG A 74 -8.04 12.75 -29.43
CA ARG A 74 -7.72 12.83 -30.87
C ARG A 74 -6.25 12.54 -31.18
N ARG A 75 -5.32 12.84 -30.27
CA ARG A 75 -3.90 12.46 -30.39
C ARG A 75 -3.69 11.00 -29.96
N VAL A 76 -4.29 10.57 -28.84
CA VAL A 76 -4.12 9.22 -28.26
C VAL A 76 -4.67 8.14 -29.19
N SER A 77 -5.82 8.36 -29.83
CA SER A 77 -6.42 7.41 -30.78
C SER A 77 -5.62 7.23 -32.09
N ALA A 78 -4.54 8.00 -32.29
CA ALA A 78 -3.58 7.80 -33.38
C ALA A 78 -2.37 6.92 -32.96
N MET A 79 -2.28 6.50 -31.70
CA MET A 79 -1.23 5.60 -31.22
C MET A 79 -1.54 4.15 -31.58
N SER A 80 -0.50 3.41 -31.95
CA SER A 80 -0.55 1.98 -32.25
C SER A 80 0.79 1.33 -31.92
N HIS A 81 0.82 0.58 -30.83
CA HIS A 81 2.02 -0.08 -30.30
C HIS A 81 1.60 -1.31 -29.46
N PRO A 82 2.26 -2.49 -29.56
CA PRO A 82 1.82 -3.72 -28.89
C PRO A 82 1.85 -3.68 -27.34
N ASN A 83 2.49 -2.67 -26.74
CA ASN A 83 2.53 -2.46 -25.29
C ASN A 83 1.78 -1.20 -24.82
N ILE A 84 0.89 -0.66 -25.66
CA ILE A 84 -0.05 0.42 -25.30
C ILE A 84 -1.46 -0.07 -25.67
N VAL A 85 -2.44 0.15 -24.80
CA VAL A 85 -3.83 -0.24 -25.10
C VAL A 85 -4.34 0.49 -26.35
N ALA A 86 -4.97 -0.24 -27.28
CA ALA A 86 -5.55 0.41 -28.45
C ALA A 86 -6.85 1.14 -28.07
N VAL A 87 -6.87 2.47 -28.21
CA VAL A 87 -8.12 3.26 -28.19
C VAL A 87 -8.84 3.06 -29.52
N TYR A 88 -10.09 2.61 -29.45
CA TYR A 88 -10.91 2.25 -30.61
C TYR A 88 -11.92 3.34 -31.00
N ASP A 89 -12.39 4.12 -30.03
CA ASP A 89 -13.43 5.14 -30.19
C ASP A 89 -13.46 6.02 -28.93
N TRP A 90 -14.04 7.21 -29.03
CA TRP A 90 -14.27 8.12 -27.91
C TRP A 90 -15.34 9.15 -28.28
N GLY A 91 -15.96 9.79 -27.29
CA GLY A 91 -16.96 10.81 -27.55
C GLY A 91 -17.77 11.20 -26.32
N TRP A 92 -18.98 11.70 -26.56
CA TRP A 92 -19.93 12.17 -25.55
C TRP A 92 -21.25 11.41 -25.64
N HIS A 93 -21.91 11.18 -24.50
CA HIS A 93 -23.23 10.57 -24.46
C HIS A 93 -24.11 11.20 -23.37
N GLU A 94 -25.40 11.37 -23.66
CA GLU A 94 -26.37 11.89 -22.69
C GLU A 94 -26.98 10.73 -21.88
N ILE A 95 -26.82 10.77 -20.55
CA ILE A 95 -27.45 9.84 -19.61
C ILE A 95 -28.44 10.63 -18.76
N GLY A 96 -29.71 10.54 -19.10
CA GLY A 96 -30.76 11.38 -18.52
C GLY A 96 -30.60 12.84 -18.94
N ASP A 97 -30.35 13.73 -17.98
CA ASP A 97 -30.08 15.16 -18.19
C ASP A 97 -28.58 15.51 -18.04
N ARG A 98 -27.66 14.53 -18.13
CA ARG A 98 -26.21 14.73 -17.96
C ARG A 98 -25.41 14.19 -19.14
N SER A 99 -24.52 15.02 -19.70
CA SER A 99 -23.53 14.58 -20.68
C SER A 99 -22.33 13.95 -19.98
N VAL A 100 -21.85 12.82 -20.48
CA VAL A 100 -20.64 12.13 -20.01
C VAL A 100 -19.66 11.87 -21.14
N ALA A 101 -18.37 12.06 -20.88
CA ALA A 101 -17.31 11.65 -21.80
C ALA A 101 -17.07 10.14 -21.70
N TYR A 102 -16.86 9.46 -22.84
CA TYR A 102 -16.53 8.04 -22.88
C TYR A 102 -15.31 7.74 -23.76
N VAL A 103 -14.58 6.68 -23.41
CA VAL A 103 -13.45 6.15 -24.18
C VAL A 103 -13.60 4.63 -24.30
N VAL A 104 -13.46 4.11 -25.53
CA VAL A 104 -13.56 2.67 -25.82
C VAL A 104 -12.18 2.13 -26.17
N VAL A 105 -11.77 1.04 -25.51
CA VAL A 105 -10.43 0.45 -25.64
C VAL A 105 -10.45 -1.06 -25.87
N GLU A 106 -9.30 -1.62 -26.24
CA GLU A 106 -9.00 -3.06 -26.23
C GLU A 106 -9.40 -3.72 -24.90
N HIS A 107 -10.22 -4.77 -24.97
CA HIS A 107 -10.61 -5.57 -23.80
C HIS A 107 -9.46 -6.51 -23.41
N LEU A 108 -9.01 -6.42 -22.16
CA LEU A 108 -7.85 -7.16 -21.65
C LEU A 108 -8.27 -8.15 -20.54
N THR A 109 -8.00 -9.43 -20.79
CA THR A 109 -8.48 -10.61 -20.05
C THR A 109 -7.52 -11.13 -18.98
N GLY A 110 -6.23 -10.78 -19.06
CA GLY A 110 -5.15 -11.37 -18.25
C GLY A 110 -4.92 -10.75 -16.88
N GLY A 111 -5.81 -9.87 -16.42
CA GLY A 111 -5.66 -9.07 -15.21
C GLY A 111 -4.66 -7.91 -15.33
N SER A 112 -4.49 -7.14 -14.25
CA SER A 112 -3.40 -6.17 -14.08
C SER A 112 -2.21 -6.74 -13.29
N LEU A 113 -1.09 -6.01 -13.28
CA LEU A 113 0.05 -6.33 -12.42
C LEU A 113 -0.31 -6.18 -10.93
N ARG A 114 -1.25 -5.29 -10.58
CA ARG A 114 -1.78 -5.18 -9.20
C ARG A 114 -2.53 -6.45 -8.78
N ASP A 115 -3.34 -7.02 -9.67
CA ASP A 115 -4.11 -8.25 -9.44
C ASP A 115 -3.23 -9.49 -9.14
N LEU A 116 -1.94 -9.43 -9.48
CA LEU A 116 -0.94 -10.42 -9.08
C LEU A 116 -0.44 -10.14 -7.64
N PHE A 117 -0.16 -8.88 -7.33
CA PHE A 117 0.41 -8.47 -6.04
C PHE A 117 -0.56 -8.72 -4.88
N ASP A 118 -1.84 -8.42 -5.07
CA ASP A 118 -2.88 -8.63 -4.05
C ASP A 118 -3.15 -10.13 -3.78
N ARG A 119 -2.87 -11.00 -4.76
CA ARG A 119 -2.89 -12.46 -4.60
C ARG A 119 -1.59 -13.03 -4.00
N GLY A 120 -0.81 -12.20 -3.31
CA GLY A 120 0.49 -12.56 -2.74
C GLY A 120 1.57 -12.94 -3.75
N ARG A 121 1.33 -12.83 -5.07
CA ARG A 121 2.31 -13.20 -6.09
C ARG A 121 3.34 -12.08 -6.25
N ARG A 122 4.60 -12.46 -6.41
CA ARG A 122 5.70 -11.57 -6.81
C ARG A 122 6.34 -12.13 -8.07
N LEU A 123 7.04 -11.28 -8.81
CA LEU A 123 7.82 -11.65 -9.99
C LEU A 123 9.26 -11.94 -9.57
N SER A 124 9.86 -12.98 -10.14
CA SER A 124 11.32 -13.09 -10.12
C SER A 124 11.96 -11.90 -10.86
N ALA A 125 13.19 -11.52 -10.52
CA ALA A 125 13.88 -10.41 -11.18
C ALA A 125 13.92 -10.55 -12.71
N SER A 126 14.04 -11.77 -13.25
CA SER A 126 14.02 -12.00 -14.71
C SER A 126 12.62 -11.82 -15.33
N GLN A 127 11.54 -12.11 -14.60
CA GLN A 127 10.17 -11.81 -15.02
C GLN A 127 9.88 -10.29 -14.95
N ALA A 128 10.30 -9.62 -13.87
CA ALA A 128 10.22 -8.17 -13.75
C ALA A 128 11.00 -7.47 -14.89
N LEU A 129 12.16 -7.99 -15.28
CA LEU A 129 12.93 -7.51 -16.44
C LEU A 129 12.11 -7.55 -17.74
N VAL A 130 11.41 -8.66 -18.00
CA VAL A 130 10.59 -8.81 -19.22
C VAL A 130 9.43 -7.81 -19.23
N VAL A 131 8.72 -7.66 -18.10
CA VAL A 131 7.66 -6.65 -17.97
C VAL A 131 8.23 -5.24 -18.18
N GLY A 132 9.31 -4.90 -17.48
CA GLY A 132 9.98 -3.60 -17.58
C GLY A 132 10.46 -3.26 -18.99
N LEU A 133 11.02 -4.23 -19.72
CA LEU A 133 11.46 -4.06 -21.10
C LEU A 133 10.29 -3.79 -22.07
N ASP A 134 9.16 -4.47 -21.90
CA ASP A 134 7.97 -4.25 -22.72
C ASP A 134 7.28 -2.92 -22.40
N VAL A 135 7.23 -2.52 -21.12
CA VAL A 135 6.76 -1.19 -20.71
C VAL A 135 7.69 -0.09 -21.24
N CYS A 136 9.01 -0.28 -21.21
CA CYS A 136 9.98 0.66 -21.80
C CYS A 136 9.76 0.87 -23.31
N ARG A 137 9.32 -0.16 -24.06
CA ARG A 137 8.95 -0.03 -25.48
C ARG A 137 7.70 0.85 -25.65
N GLY A 138 6.69 0.64 -24.80
CA GLY A 138 5.49 1.48 -24.77
C GLY A 138 5.79 2.94 -24.44
N LEU A 139 6.54 3.18 -23.35
CA LEU A 139 6.95 4.52 -22.93
C LEU A 139 7.80 5.22 -24.01
N ASP A 140 8.82 4.58 -24.58
CA ASP A 140 9.64 5.16 -25.65
C ASP A 140 8.82 5.54 -26.89
N TYR A 141 7.80 4.75 -27.24
CA TYR A 141 6.88 5.08 -28.33
C TYR A 141 6.03 6.33 -28.02
N ALA A 142 5.54 6.45 -26.79
CA ALA A 142 4.67 7.55 -26.34
C ALA A 142 5.46 8.86 -26.11
N HIS A 143 6.60 8.78 -25.42
CA HIS A 143 7.50 9.89 -25.12
C HIS A 143 7.95 10.62 -26.39
N ARG A 144 8.32 9.88 -27.45
CA ARG A 144 8.68 10.44 -28.76
C ARG A 144 7.53 11.15 -29.50
N ARG A 145 6.30 11.08 -28.99
CA ARG A 145 5.09 11.74 -29.52
C ARG A 145 4.59 12.87 -28.61
N GLY A 146 5.36 13.24 -27.59
CA GLY A 146 4.98 14.26 -26.61
C GLY A 146 3.83 13.83 -25.70
N PHE A 147 3.80 12.54 -25.34
CA PHE A 147 2.96 12.03 -24.25
C PHE A 147 3.83 11.66 -23.05
N VAL A 148 3.25 11.82 -21.87
CA VAL A 148 3.77 11.34 -20.58
C VAL A 148 2.58 10.68 -19.89
N HIS A 149 2.77 9.55 -19.20
CA HIS A 149 1.69 8.83 -18.54
C HIS A 149 1.28 9.50 -17.22
N THR A 150 2.24 10.05 -16.47
CA THR A 150 2.09 10.82 -15.20
C THR A 150 1.53 10.06 -13.98
N GLU A 151 0.84 8.93 -14.19
CA GLU A 151 0.18 8.14 -13.15
C GLU A 151 0.51 6.63 -13.30
N LEU A 152 1.76 6.28 -13.60
CA LEU A 152 2.11 4.89 -13.97
C LEU A 152 2.22 4.00 -12.72
N SER A 153 1.24 3.11 -12.52
CA SER A 153 1.16 2.20 -11.37
C SER A 153 0.97 0.72 -11.83
N PRO A 154 0.99 -0.27 -10.92
CA PRO A 154 0.73 -1.67 -11.28
C PRO A 154 -0.69 -1.90 -11.83
N SER A 155 -1.69 -1.13 -11.38
CA SER A 155 -3.06 -1.20 -11.91
C SER A 155 -3.22 -0.58 -13.30
N LYS A 156 -2.19 0.12 -13.81
CA LYS A 156 -2.14 0.63 -15.21
C LYS A 156 -1.41 -0.30 -16.18
N LEU A 157 -0.90 -1.43 -15.71
CA LEU A 157 -0.20 -2.45 -16.52
C LEU A 157 -1.07 -3.70 -16.65
N LEU A 158 -1.89 -3.77 -17.70
CA LEU A 158 -2.84 -4.86 -17.95
C LEU A 158 -2.32 -5.86 -18.97
N PHE A 159 -2.65 -7.14 -18.80
CA PHE A 159 -2.24 -8.22 -19.69
C PHE A 159 -3.41 -8.71 -20.56
N GLY A 160 -3.11 -9.09 -21.80
CA GLY A 160 -4.00 -9.87 -22.66
C GLY A 160 -3.57 -11.34 -22.75
N ASP A 161 -4.31 -12.17 -23.48
CA ASP A 161 -4.06 -13.61 -23.59
C ASP A 161 -2.68 -13.98 -24.18
N ASP A 162 -2.04 -13.08 -24.93
CA ASP A 162 -0.66 -13.24 -25.43
C ASP A 162 0.43 -12.96 -24.35
N ARG A 163 0.00 -12.70 -23.11
CA ARG A 163 0.83 -12.49 -21.90
C ARG A 163 1.73 -11.25 -21.94
N ARG A 164 1.42 -10.26 -22.78
CA ARG A 164 2.16 -8.99 -22.86
C ARG A 164 1.48 -7.86 -22.09
N PRO A 165 2.23 -7.02 -21.35
CA PRO A 165 1.66 -5.84 -20.70
C PRO A 165 1.30 -4.77 -21.74
N ARG A 166 0.11 -4.18 -21.59
CA ARG A 166 -0.30 -2.91 -22.16
C ARG A 166 -0.31 -1.87 -21.05
N ILE A 167 0.22 -0.70 -21.36
CA ILE A 167 -0.04 0.53 -20.59
C ILE A 167 -1.43 1.05 -21.00
N VAL A 168 -2.33 1.27 -20.04
CA VAL A 168 -3.66 1.90 -20.27
C VAL A 168 -3.61 3.42 -20.05
N ASP A 169 -4.76 4.10 -20.09
CA ASP A 169 -5.02 5.47 -19.56
C ASP A 169 -4.12 6.66 -20.01
N PHE A 170 -3.28 6.48 -21.03
CA PHE A 170 -2.59 7.59 -21.69
C PHE A 170 -3.53 8.75 -22.05
N GLY A 171 -3.11 9.97 -21.72
CA GLY A 171 -3.90 11.20 -21.90
C GLY A 171 -4.97 11.37 -20.83
N LEU A 172 -5.80 10.35 -20.57
CA LEU A 172 -6.91 10.45 -19.62
C LEU A 172 -6.43 10.64 -18.17
N ALA A 173 -5.38 9.93 -17.74
CA ALA A 173 -4.79 10.10 -16.41
C ALA A 173 -4.34 11.56 -16.18
N ARG A 174 -3.63 12.14 -17.14
CA ARG A 174 -3.19 13.55 -17.09
C ARG A 174 -4.38 14.51 -16.89
N LEU A 175 -5.42 14.37 -17.70
CA LEU A 175 -6.60 15.25 -17.67
C LEU A 175 -7.37 15.20 -16.34
N LEU A 176 -7.37 14.05 -15.68
CA LEU A 176 -8.09 13.86 -14.41
C LEU A 176 -7.24 14.23 -13.18
N SER A 177 -5.91 14.11 -13.30
CA SER A 177 -4.98 14.22 -12.17
C SER A 177 -4.17 15.52 -12.13
N GLU A 178 -3.99 16.26 -13.24
CA GLU A 178 -3.30 17.57 -13.24
C GLU A 178 -3.86 18.59 -12.22
N PRO A 179 -5.19 18.75 -12.03
CA PRO A 179 -5.73 19.70 -11.06
C PRO A 179 -5.35 19.39 -9.59
N GLY A 180 -5.12 18.12 -9.25
CA GLY A 180 -4.78 17.71 -7.87
C GLY A 180 -3.36 18.10 -7.47
N TRP A 181 -2.41 18.08 -8.41
CA TRP A 181 -1.00 18.39 -8.13
C TRP A 181 -0.73 19.85 -7.77
N ALA A 182 -1.68 20.76 -8.02
CA ALA A 182 -1.62 22.13 -7.51
C ALA A 182 -1.79 22.21 -5.97
N THR A 183 -2.37 21.17 -5.36
CA THR A 183 -2.55 21.02 -3.90
C THR A 183 -2.26 19.56 -3.51
N PRO A 184 -1.00 19.16 -3.28
CA PRO A 184 -0.60 17.75 -3.12
C PRO A 184 -1.39 16.97 -2.05
N GLU A 185 -1.87 17.62 -1.00
CA GLU A 185 -2.78 17.03 0.01
C GLU A 185 -4.08 16.46 -0.58
N SER A 186 -4.54 16.99 -1.72
CA SER A 186 -5.73 16.53 -2.45
C SER A 186 -5.46 15.34 -3.38
N VAL A 187 -4.19 14.98 -3.62
CA VAL A 187 -3.83 13.80 -4.42
C VAL A 187 -3.97 12.56 -3.54
N PRO A 188 -4.79 11.55 -3.91
CA PRO A 188 -4.94 10.33 -3.13
C PRO A 188 -3.61 9.59 -2.92
N ASN A 189 -3.35 9.08 -1.71
CA ASN A 189 -2.05 8.50 -1.36
C ASN A 189 -1.63 7.34 -2.29
N HIS A 190 -2.56 6.46 -2.70
CA HIS A 190 -2.25 5.38 -3.65
C HIS A 190 -1.67 5.86 -5.01
N VAL A 191 -1.95 7.10 -5.43
CA VAL A 191 -1.30 7.74 -6.61
C VAL A 191 0.08 8.26 -6.22
N ALA A 192 0.18 8.99 -5.10
CA ALA A 192 1.44 9.52 -4.57
C ALA A 192 2.52 8.43 -4.39
N VAL A 193 2.09 7.23 -4.00
CA VAL A 193 2.93 6.03 -3.82
C VAL A 193 3.76 5.69 -5.06
N TYR A 194 3.29 5.94 -6.28
CA TYR A 194 4.06 5.69 -7.52
C TYR A 194 4.57 6.97 -8.20
N SER A 195 4.26 8.13 -7.63
CA SER A 195 4.59 9.44 -8.20
C SER A 195 6.05 9.85 -7.97
N ALA A 196 6.61 10.56 -8.94
CA ALA A 196 7.99 11.03 -8.91
C ALA A 196 8.15 12.31 -8.04
N PRO A 197 9.36 12.60 -7.53
CA PRO A 197 9.60 13.74 -6.64
C PRO A 197 9.12 15.08 -7.21
N GLU A 198 9.35 15.30 -8.50
CA GLU A 198 9.03 16.54 -9.20
C GLU A 198 7.52 16.83 -9.24
N GLN A 199 6.67 15.79 -9.20
CA GLN A 199 5.21 15.95 -9.11
C GLN A 199 4.81 16.53 -7.76
N GLY A 200 5.41 16.03 -6.67
CA GLY A 200 5.19 16.56 -5.31
C GLY A 200 5.75 17.96 -5.08
N GLN A 201 6.67 18.41 -5.94
CA GLN A 201 7.22 19.76 -5.98
C GLN A 201 6.38 20.72 -6.85
N GLY A 202 5.35 20.23 -7.54
CA GLY A 202 4.51 21.02 -8.45
C GLY A 202 5.18 21.34 -9.80
N GLU A 203 6.26 20.63 -10.16
CA GLU A 203 6.92 20.80 -11.45
C GLU A 203 6.15 20.09 -12.57
N ALA A 204 6.36 20.53 -13.82
CA ALA A 204 5.67 19.96 -14.98
C ALA A 204 6.17 18.52 -15.27
N PRO A 205 5.29 17.50 -15.26
CA PRO A 205 5.70 16.12 -15.51
C PRO A 205 6.37 15.91 -16.87
N THR A 206 7.40 15.06 -16.90
CA THR A 206 8.23 14.81 -18.08
C THR A 206 8.34 13.31 -18.38
N ALA A 207 8.97 12.95 -19.50
CA ALA A 207 9.31 11.56 -19.80
C ALA A 207 10.10 10.85 -18.67
N ALA A 208 10.84 11.59 -17.86
CA ALA A 208 11.59 11.07 -16.71
C ALA A 208 10.69 10.75 -15.49
N THR A 209 9.49 11.31 -15.42
CA THR A 209 8.49 11.04 -14.38
C THR A 209 8.02 9.59 -14.47
N ASP A 210 7.60 9.16 -15.67
CA ASP A 210 7.18 7.76 -15.93
C ASP A 210 8.30 6.74 -15.66
N ILE A 211 9.57 7.16 -15.77
CA ILE A 211 10.74 6.31 -15.51
C ILE A 211 10.94 6.05 -14.02
N TYR A 212 10.75 7.08 -13.18
CA TYR A 212 10.78 6.93 -11.72
C TYR A 212 9.60 6.08 -11.24
N SER A 213 8.41 6.31 -11.79
CA SER A 213 7.22 5.48 -11.52
C SER A 213 7.43 4.02 -11.91
N LEU A 214 7.98 3.75 -13.12
CA LEU A 214 8.34 2.40 -13.54
C LEU A 214 9.39 1.75 -12.63
N CYS A 215 10.34 2.54 -12.10
CA CYS A 215 11.33 2.05 -11.15
C CYS A 215 10.68 1.52 -9.87
N LEU A 216 9.75 2.29 -9.28
CA LEU A 216 8.97 1.86 -8.11
C LEU A 216 8.15 0.60 -8.40
N VAL A 217 7.44 0.56 -9.54
CA VAL A 217 6.62 -0.60 -9.95
C VAL A 217 7.46 -1.86 -10.14
N LEU A 218 8.64 -1.76 -10.75
CA LEU A 218 9.54 -2.91 -10.94
C LEU A 218 10.23 -3.37 -9.65
N GLN A 219 10.41 -2.47 -8.67
CA GLN A 219 10.89 -2.84 -7.35
C GLN A 219 9.80 -3.56 -6.54
N GLU A 220 8.60 -3.00 -6.43
CA GLU A 220 7.45 -3.65 -5.76
C GLU A 220 7.16 -5.03 -6.37
N ALA A 221 7.29 -5.16 -7.70
CA ALA A 221 7.12 -6.44 -8.38
C ALA A 221 8.01 -7.57 -7.86
N VAL A 222 9.20 -7.24 -7.34
CA VAL A 222 10.17 -8.23 -6.83
C VAL A 222 10.16 -8.28 -5.30
N THR A 223 10.14 -7.13 -4.61
CA THR A 223 10.26 -7.06 -3.14
C THR A 223 8.92 -7.09 -2.41
N GLY A 224 7.80 -6.80 -3.09
CA GLY A 224 6.50 -6.58 -2.48
C GLY A 224 6.35 -5.27 -1.71
N SER A 225 7.30 -4.35 -1.83
CA SER A 225 7.36 -3.10 -1.05
C SER A 225 7.76 -1.91 -1.92
N VAL A 226 7.13 -0.76 -1.69
CA VAL A 226 7.38 0.48 -2.46
C VAL A 226 8.28 1.42 -1.64
N PRO A 227 9.46 1.83 -2.13
CA PRO A 227 10.30 2.79 -1.45
C PRO A 227 9.59 4.10 -1.08
N PHE A 228 9.84 4.56 0.16
CA PHE A 228 9.31 5.79 0.74
C PHE A 228 7.78 5.86 0.87
N SER A 229 7.05 4.75 0.76
CA SER A 229 5.62 4.76 1.06
C SER A 229 5.36 5.07 2.54
N SER A 230 4.45 5.99 2.79
CA SER A 230 3.85 6.31 4.09
C SER A 230 2.33 6.43 3.90
N ASP A 231 1.58 6.71 4.96
CA ASP A 231 0.12 6.68 4.95
C ASP A 231 -0.52 8.02 4.54
N SER A 232 0.27 9.10 4.59
CA SER A 232 -0.08 10.37 3.94
C SER A 232 0.67 10.59 2.62
N THR A 233 0.01 11.29 1.69
CA THR A 233 0.59 11.76 0.43
C THR A 233 1.79 12.67 0.65
N VAL A 234 1.69 13.60 1.60
CA VAL A 234 2.76 14.58 1.89
C VAL A 234 3.99 13.87 2.44
N SER A 235 3.83 12.97 3.41
CA SER A 235 4.93 12.15 3.95
C SER A 235 5.61 11.33 2.84
N THR A 236 4.83 10.65 1.99
CA THR A 236 5.33 9.82 0.88
C THR A 236 6.16 10.63 -0.13
N LEU A 237 5.73 11.85 -0.48
CA LEU A 237 6.42 12.71 -1.43
C LEU A 237 7.63 13.42 -0.81
N SER A 238 7.48 14.04 0.37
CA SER A 238 8.57 14.70 1.08
C SER A 238 9.69 13.72 1.48
N ALA A 239 9.36 12.44 1.71
CA ALA A 239 10.37 11.41 1.97
C ALA A 239 11.33 11.18 0.78
N ARG A 240 10.95 11.53 -0.46
CA ARG A 240 11.72 11.31 -1.70
C ARG A 240 12.61 12.48 -2.12
N VAL A 241 12.27 13.70 -1.72
CA VAL A 241 12.97 14.93 -2.17
C VAL A 241 14.46 14.86 -1.82
N GLY A 242 15.32 14.95 -2.84
CA GLY A 242 16.79 14.91 -2.71
C GLY A 242 17.38 13.56 -2.25
N LYS A 243 16.60 12.48 -2.16
CA LYS A 243 17.08 11.16 -1.69
C LYS A 243 17.18 10.14 -2.82
N LEU A 244 18.28 9.38 -2.81
CA LEU A 244 18.45 8.22 -3.71
C LEU A 244 17.47 7.11 -3.31
N MET A 245 16.80 6.50 -4.29
CA MET A 245 15.90 5.38 -4.04
C MET A 245 16.67 4.16 -3.50
N PRO A 246 16.28 3.58 -2.35
CA PRO A 246 16.89 2.36 -1.83
C PRO A 246 16.46 1.16 -2.68
N VAL A 247 17.38 0.59 -3.45
CA VAL A 247 17.10 -0.54 -4.37
C VAL A 247 17.55 -1.86 -3.75
N SER A 248 16.66 -2.86 -3.70
CA SER A 248 16.99 -4.17 -3.10
C SER A 248 18.01 -4.97 -3.91
N ALA A 249 18.79 -5.79 -3.21
CA ALA A 249 19.69 -6.79 -3.80
C ALA A 249 18.95 -7.92 -4.55
N ASP A 250 17.66 -8.16 -4.25
CA ASP A 250 16.83 -9.22 -4.88
C ASP A 250 16.65 -9.00 -6.39
N LEU A 251 16.76 -7.74 -6.83
CA LEU A 251 16.75 -7.34 -8.24
C LEU A 251 18.03 -7.78 -8.98
N GLY A 252 19.06 -8.25 -8.27
CA GLY A 252 20.29 -8.78 -8.84
C GLY A 252 20.98 -7.77 -9.77
N SER A 253 21.21 -8.16 -11.02
CA SER A 253 21.82 -7.28 -12.02
C SER A 253 20.96 -6.09 -12.45
N MET A 254 19.65 -6.08 -12.15
CA MET A 254 18.80 -4.91 -12.37
C MET A 254 19.01 -3.81 -11.32
N ALA A 255 19.57 -4.11 -10.15
CA ALA A 255 19.67 -3.13 -9.06
C ALA A 255 20.39 -1.84 -9.50
N THR A 256 21.54 -1.95 -10.17
CA THR A 256 22.29 -0.80 -10.72
C THR A 256 21.57 -0.10 -11.89
N VAL A 257 20.63 -0.78 -12.54
CA VAL A 257 19.82 -0.19 -13.63
C VAL A 257 18.67 0.63 -13.05
N LEU A 258 18.02 0.12 -12.01
CA LEU A 258 16.95 0.80 -11.29
C LEU A 258 17.49 1.93 -10.39
N GLU A 259 18.67 1.80 -9.79
CA GLU A 259 19.32 2.87 -9.01
C GLU A 259 19.46 4.17 -9.81
N ARG A 260 19.77 4.07 -11.11
CA ARG A 260 19.82 5.24 -12.01
C ARG A 260 18.43 5.67 -12.53
N ALA A 261 17.43 4.79 -12.53
CA ALA A 261 16.05 5.14 -12.88
C ALA A 261 15.32 5.86 -11.73
N GLY A 262 15.63 5.50 -10.48
CA GLY A 262 15.11 6.08 -9.25
C GLY A 262 15.90 7.26 -8.69
N ARG A 263 16.64 8.00 -9.54
CA ARG A 263 17.34 9.23 -9.11
C ARG A 263 16.35 10.35 -8.79
N PRO A 264 16.62 11.17 -7.75
CA PRO A 264 15.71 12.24 -7.35
C PRO A 264 15.58 13.29 -8.46
N GLU A 265 16.69 13.73 -9.05
CA GLU A 265 16.68 14.71 -10.13
C GLU A 265 16.22 14.08 -11.47
N PRO A 266 15.27 14.69 -12.21
CA PRO A 266 14.73 14.11 -13.45
C PRO A 266 15.74 13.96 -14.59
N ASP A 267 16.78 14.80 -14.66
CA ASP A 267 17.76 14.80 -15.75
C ASP A 267 18.91 13.78 -15.55
N GLU A 268 19.13 13.28 -14.33
CA GLU A 268 19.99 12.12 -14.08
C GLU A 268 19.36 10.79 -14.59
N ARG A 269 18.04 10.76 -14.80
CA ARG A 269 17.30 9.53 -15.15
C ARG A 269 17.46 9.16 -16.64
N PRO A 270 17.59 7.87 -16.98
CA PRO A 270 17.64 7.41 -18.36
C PRO A 270 16.27 7.55 -19.05
N THR A 271 16.26 7.91 -20.34
CA THR A 271 15.06 7.77 -21.18
C THR A 271 14.60 6.29 -21.27
N ALA A 272 13.33 6.05 -21.62
CA ALA A 272 12.78 4.70 -21.75
C ALA A 272 13.59 3.77 -22.68
N ALA A 273 14.13 4.29 -23.79
CA ALA A 273 15.04 3.53 -24.66
C ALA A 273 16.38 3.17 -23.99
N GLN A 274 16.96 4.09 -23.20
CA GLN A 274 18.21 3.85 -22.47
C GLN A 274 17.99 2.87 -21.30
N LEU A 275 16.85 2.96 -20.60
CA LEU A 275 16.46 2.02 -19.56
C LEU A 275 16.25 0.62 -20.15
N GLY A 276 15.46 0.48 -21.22
CA GLY A 276 15.26 -0.80 -21.90
C GLY A 276 16.56 -1.43 -22.41
N LYS A 277 17.52 -0.64 -22.90
CA LYS A 277 18.85 -1.12 -23.28
C LYS A 277 19.64 -1.62 -22.06
N ALA A 278 19.64 -0.87 -20.96
CA ALA A 278 20.33 -1.26 -19.73
C ALA A 278 19.72 -2.53 -19.11
N LEU A 279 18.40 -2.72 -19.18
CA LEU A 279 17.73 -3.96 -18.80
C LEU A 279 18.18 -5.15 -19.67
N ILE A 280 18.30 -4.99 -21.00
CA ILE A 280 18.84 -6.05 -21.88
C ILE A 280 20.29 -6.41 -21.50
N GLU A 281 21.12 -5.43 -21.16
CA GLU A 281 22.50 -5.66 -20.70
C GLU A 281 22.53 -6.41 -19.35
N ALA A 282 21.65 -6.05 -18.41
CA ALA A 282 21.49 -6.73 -17.12
C ALA A 282 20.97 -8.17 -17.26
N ALA A 283 20.09 -8.45 -18.23
CA ALA A 283 19.48 -9.76 -18.46
C ALA A 283 20.50 -10.88 -18.70
N SER A 284 21.70 -10.53 -19.21
CA SER A 284 22.81 -11.47 -19.41
C SER A 284 23.32 -12.16 -18.14
N LYS A 285 22.93 -11.65 -16.96
CA LYS A 285 23.36 -12.14 -15.64
C LYS A 285 22.24 -12.76 -14.79
N LEU A 286 21.00 -12.81 -15.30
CA LEU A 286 19.85 -13.39 -14.58
C LEU A 286 19.56 -14.83 -15.02
N SER A 287 18.74 -15.52 -14.22
CA SER A 287 18.06 -16.74 -14.64
C SER A 287 17.17 -16.48 -15.86
N ARG A 288 16.86 -17.52 -16.64
CA ARG A 288 15.82 -17.40 -17.67
C ARG A 288 14.46 -17.18 -16.98
N PRO A 289 13.64 -16.24 -17.44
CA PRO A 289 12.31 -16.02 -16.87
C PRO A 289 11.41 -17.22 -17.13
N GLU A 290 10.73 -17.68 -16.08
CA GLU A 290 9.57 -18.55 -16.22
C GLU A 290 8.38 -17.77 -16.79
N PRO A 291 7.40 -18.41 -17.45
CA PRO A 291 6.20 -17.74 -17.93
C PRO A 291 5.52 -16.95 -16.81
N LEU A 292 5.07 -15.72 -17.08
CA LEU A 292 4.32 -14.94 -16.09
C LEU A 292 3.08 -15.74 -15.62
N PRO A 293 2.79 -15.79 -14.31
CA PRO A 293 1.68 -16.55 -13.72
C PRO A 293 0.33 -15.83 -13.90
N LEU A 294 0.04 -15.45 -15.14
CA LEU A 294 -1.15 -14.69 -15.52
C LEU A 294 -2.38 -15.59 -15.59
N LEU A 295 -3.49 -15.10 -15.06
CA LEU A 295 -4.80 -15.73 -15.11
C LEU A 295 -5.42 -15.44 -16.49
N SER A 296 -5.40 -16.41 -17.40
CA SER A 296 -6.15 -16.31 -18.67
C SER A 296 -7.50 -17.02 -18.50
N SER A 297 -8.57 -16.24 -18.36
CA SER A 297 -9.95 -16.76 -18.27
C SER A 297 -10.33 -17.61 -19.49
N ALA A 298 -9.72 -17.33 -20.64
CA ALA A 298 -9.92 -18.01 -21.91
C ALA A 298 -9.51 -19.50 -21.93
N VAL A 299 -8.74 -20.00 -20.95
CA VAL A 299 -8.29 -21.41 -20.94
C VAL A 299 -9.28 -22.35 -20.25
N PHE A 300 -10.06 -21.87 -19.26
CA PHE A 300 -10.87 -22.74 -18.38
C PHE A 300 -12.32 -22.29 -18.12
N ASN A 301 -12.81 -21.22 -18.75
CA ASN A 301 -14.15 -20.64 -18.47
C ASN A 301 -14.36 -20.29 -16.97
N THR A 302 -13.29 -19.90 -16.28
CA THR A 302 -13.39 -19.33 -14.93
C THR A 302 -14.27 -18.07 -14.98
N PRO A 303 -15.27 -17.91 -14.10
CA PRO A 303 -16.11 -16.72 -14.09
C PRO A 303 -15.30 -15.43 -13.87
N ASP A 304 -15.49 -14.41 -14.71
CA ASP A 304 -14.73 -13.14 -14.67
C ASP A 304 -14.93 -12.37 -13.35
N ASP A 305 -16.00 -12.66 -12.62
CA ASP A 305 -16.32 -12.20 -11.26
C ASP A 305 -15.35 -12.68 -10.16
N GLN A 306 -14.53 -13.70 -10.40
CA GLN A 306 -13.48 -14.13 -9.46
C GLN A 306 -12.07 -13.59 -9.82
N LEU A 307 -11.96 -12.85 -10.94
CA LEU A 307 -10.67 -12.53 -11.56
C LEU A 307 -10.22 -11.08 -11.41
N ARG A 308 -11.15 -10.13 -11.26
CA ARG A 308 -10.85 -8.72 -10.94
C ARG A 308 -11.47 -8.37 -9.59
N SER A 309 -10.71 -7.75 -8.68
CA SER A 309 -11.29 -7.15 -7.48
C SER A 309 -12.14 -5.94 -7.87
N PRO A 310 -13.31 -5.68 -7.24
CA PRO A 310 -14.11 -4.49 -7.54
C PRO A 310 -13.42 -3.17 -7.20
N ASP A 311 -12.51 -3.16 -6.22
CA ASP A 311 -12.06 -1.95 -5.52
C ASP A 311 -10.66 -1.44 -5.96
N ASP A 312 -10.58 -0.78 -7.12
CA ASP A 312 -9.75 0.44 -7.37
C ASP A 312 -9.81 0.92 -8.84
N PRO A 313 -10.48 2.05 -9.10
CA PRO A 313 -10.18 2.90 -10.25
C PRO A 313 -9.76 4.29 -9.79
N THR A 314 -8.47 4.49 -9.56
CA THR A 314 -7.88 5.77 -9.13
C THR A 314 -8.45 6.26 -7.78
N GLY A 315 -8.86 5.31 -6.92
CA GLY A 315 -9.81 5.51 -5.83
C GLY A 315 -9.34 5.21 -4.40
N GLY A 316 -8.10 4.76 -4.18
CA GLY A 316 -7.50 4.71 -2.84
C GLY A 316 -7.65 3.39 -2.09
N VAL A 317 -6.62 2.55 -2.19
CA VAL A 317 -6.37 1.48 -1.20
C VAL A 317 -6.11 2.13 0.16
N ILE A 318 -6.95 1.84 1.15
CA ILE A 318 -6.65 2.09 2.56
C ILE A 318 -5.50 1.15 2.95
N ARG A 319 -4.35 1.72 3.33
CA ARG A 319 -3.37 0.98 4.13
C ARG A 319 -3.87 0.92 5.58
N PRO A 320 -3.64 -0.17 6.32
CA PRO A 320 -3.49 -0.03 7.77
C PRO A 320 -2.29 0.91 7.99
N GLU A 321 -2.44 1.91 8.87
CA GLU A 321 -1.39 2.90 9.07
C GLU A 321 -0.13 2.24 9.63
N SER A 322 1.03 2.66 9.12
CA SER A 322 2.32 2.08 9.47
C SER A 322 2.89 2.80 10.69
N ASP A 323 2.46 2.36 11.89
CA ASP A 323 2.95 2.80 13.19
C ASP A 323 4.41 2.34 13.44
N LEU A 324 5.32 2.88 12.64
CA LEU A 324 6.76 2.89 12.87
C LEU A 324 7.15 4.32 13.20
N GLU A 325 7.40 4.59 14.48
CA GLU A 325 7.87 5.90 14.93
C GLU A 325 9.12 6.36 14.15
N PRO A 326 9.23 7.65 13.83
CA PRO A 326 10.40 8.19 13.15
C PRO A 326 11.62 8.12 14.08
N LEU A 327 12.58 7.24 13.73
CA LEU A 327 13.87 7.09 14.41
C LEU A 327 14.52 8.46 14.73
N VAL A 328 14.50 8.84 16.01
CA VAL A 328 15.10 10.08 16.50
C VAL A 328 16.62 10.00 16.37
N VAL A 329 17.16 10.66 15.34
CA VAL A 329 18.60 10.80 15.15
C VAL A 329 19.14 11.81 16.17
N VAL A 330 19.59 11.30 17.32
CA VAL A 330 20.30 12.09 18.32
C VAL A 330 21.56 12.68 17.70
N PRO A 331 21.77 14.02 17.73
CA PRO A 331 23.01 14.62 17.27
C PRO A 331 24.18 14.17 18.14
N VAL A 332 25.25 13.67 17.52
CA VAL A 332 26.52 13.43 18.21
C VAL A 332 27.34 14.72 18.13
N ASP A 333 27.72 15.26 19.28
CA ASP A 333 28.51 16.49 19.37
C ASP A 333 29.81 16.43 18.57
N ALA A 334 30.11 17.51 17.84
CA ALA A 334 31.34 17.67 17.09
C ALA A 334 32.47 18.20 18.00
N PRO A 335 33.64 17.53 18.07
CA PRO A 335 34.76 18.03 18.85
C PRO A 335 35.55 19.14 18.11
N ASP A 336 35.65 20.30 18.78
CA ASP A 336 36.51 21.49 18.55
C ASP A 336 37.33 21.63 17.26
N GLU A 337 37.12 22.76 16.56
CA GLU A 337 38.12 23.34 15.65
C GLU A 337 39.31 23.93 16.42
N MET A 338 40.54 23.82 15.87
CA MET A 338 41.57 24.88 15.93
C MET A 338 42.68 24.61 14.88
N PRO A 339 43.47 25.62 14.43
CA PRO A 339 43.32 25.97 13.01
C PRO A 339 44.61 26.08 12.18
N GLY A 340 44.41 25.98 10.86
CA GLY A 340 45.05 26.90 9.90
C GLY A 340 46.31 26.43 9.16
N THR A 341 46.28 26.55 7.83
CA THR A 341 47.30 27.27 7.02
C THR A 341 46.85 27.31 5.54
N THR A 342 46.72 28.51 4.98
CA THR A 342 46.68 28.74 3.51
C THR A 342 48.09 29.08 3.01
N PRO A 343 48.47 28.62 1.81
CA PRO A 343 48.49 29.51 0.62
C PRO A 343 47.71 28.86 -0.55
N SER A 344 46.99 29.58 -1.42
CA SER A 344 47.29 30.77 -2.27
C SER A 344 47.57 30.35 -3.72
N LEU A 345 47.00 31.11 -4.66
CA LEU A 345 47.08 30.89 -6.11
C LEU A 345 48.36 31.50 -6.72
N GLU A 346 48.90 30.88 -7.77
CA GLU A 346 49.70 31.56 -8.79
C GLU A 346 49.66 30.75 -10.11
N SER A 347 50.14 31.33 -11.23
CA SER A 347 49.63 31.03 -12.58
C SER A 347 50.68 30.91 -13.70
N GLU A 348 50.18 30.58 -14.90
CA GLU A 348 50.84 30.62 -16.23
C GLU A 348 51.70 29.42 -16.70
N SER A 349 51.88 29.35 -18.02
CA SER A 349 52.45 28.24 -18.82
C SER A 349 53.87 28.61 -19.34
N PRO A 350 54.58 27.91 -20.29
CA PRO A 350 54.11 27.21 -21.51
C PRO A 350 54.85 25.89 -21.87
N VAL A 351 54.62 25.41 -23.11
CA VAL A 351 55.15 24.19 -23.73
C VAL A 351 56.27 24.51 -24.75
N PRO A 352 57.23 23.60 -24.99
CA PRO A 352 57.58 23.14 -26.34
C PRO A 352 57.52 21.59 -26.44
N GLU A 353 56.98 20.96 -27.49
CA GLU A 353 57.57 20.74 -28.84
C GLU A 353 58.86 19.89 -28.84
N ALA A 354 59.08 18.92 -29.75
CA ALA A 354 58.39 18.55 -31.01
C ALA A 354 58.46 17.00 -31.22
N SER A 355 58.09 16.36 -32.35
CA SER A 355 57.68 16.76 -33.71
C SER A 355 57.05 15.54 -34.45
N GLU A 356 56.07 15.78 -35.34
CA GLU A 356 55.86 15.18 -36.70
C GLU A 356 55.90 13.64 -36.91
N SER A 357 55.16 12.98 -37.81
CA SER A 357 54.03 13.27 -38.75
C SER A 357 53.46 11.89 -39.20
N ASP A 358 52.55 11.65 -40.14
CA ASP A 358 51.84 12.41 -41.19
C ASP A 358 50.48 11.70 -41.51
N ALA A 359 49.59 12.29 -42.32
CA ALA A 359 48.40 11.61 -42.86
C ALA A 359 47.98 12.13 -44.25
N PRO A 360 47.59 11.23 -45.18
CA PRO A 360 46.16 11.17 -45.54
C PRO A 360 45.60 9.77 -45.92
N ALA A 361 44.27 9.69 -46.04
CA ALA A 361 43.48 8.56 -46.56
C ALA A 361 43.14 8.77 -48.06
N PRO A 362 42.22 8.00 -48.73
CA PRO A 362 41.58 6.72 -48.40
C PRO A 362 41.70 5.65 -49.53
N VAL A 363 41.30 4.38 -49.27
CA VAL A 363 41.13 3.35 -50.34
C VAL A 363 39.94 2.42 -50.09
N GLU A 364 39.13 2.22 -51.13
CA GLU A 364 38.10 1.19 -51.35
C GLU A 364 38.11 0.87 -52.88
N PRO A 365 37.49 -0.22 -53.38
CA PRO A 365 37.44 -1.61 -52.93
C PRO A 365 37.95 -2.58 -54.05
N ASN A 366 37.53 -3.88 -54.02
CA ASN A 366 37.72 -4.97 -55.03
C ASN A 366 38.97 -5.88 -54.88
N PRO A 367 39.00 -7.10 -55.49
CA PRO A 367 37.89 -8.03 -55.85
C PRO A 367 38.13 -9.50 -55.39
N PRO A 368 37.12 -10.40 -55.54
CA PRO A 368 37.29 -11.85 -55.35
C PRO A 368 37.54 -12.63 -56.67
N ALA A 369 38.26 -13.76 -56.58
CA ALA A 369 38.51 -14.77 -57.62
C ALA A 369 39.12 -16.03 -56.96
N GLU A 370 39.13 -17.27 -57.46
CA GLU A 370 38.43 -18.02 -58.54
C GLU A 370 38.85 -19.51 -58.36
N THR A 371 38.14 -20.59 -58.72
CA THR A 371 36.77 -20.90 -59.20
C THR A 371 36.17 -21.96 -58.21
N VAL A 372 35.16 -22.83 -58.38
CA VAL A 372 34.32 -23.42 -59.45
C VAL A 372 32.95 -23.74 -58.78
N GLY A 373 31.77 -23.77 -59.41
CA GLY A 373 31.37 -23.55 -60.81
C GLY A 373 30.14 -24.42 -61.15
N VAL A 374 28.95 -23.83 -61.12
CA VAL A 374 27.64 -24.45 -61.46
C VAL A 374 27.45 -24.45 -63.01
N PRO A 375 26.40 -25.07 -63.61
CA PRO A 375 25.10 -24.39 -63.71
C PRO A 375 23.82 -25.28 -63.76
N ASP A 376 22.70 -24.77 -63.20
CA ASP A 376 21.39 -24.47 -63.84
C ASP A 376 20.66 -25.52 -64.74
N GLU A 377 19.33 -25.57 -64.92
CA GLU A 377 18.08 -25.12 -64.22
C GLU A 377 16.90 -25.63 -65.16
N PRO A 378 15.67 -25.06 -65.23
CA PRO A 378 14.48 -25.30 -64.39
C PRO A 378 13.25 -25.91 -65.14
N VAL A 379 12.04 -25.79 -64.54
CA VAL A 379 10.68 -25.69 -65.18
C VAL A 379 9.73 -26.92 -65.27
N ARG A 380 8.76 -26.93 -64.32
CA ARG A 380 7.29 -27.14 -64.44
C ARG A 380 6.59 -28.49 -64.84
N THR A 381 5.95 -29.07 -63.81
CA THR A 381 4.48 -29.34 -63.66
C THR A 381 3.76 -30.52 -64.36
N VAL A 382 2.70 -30.97 -63.66
CA VAL A 382 1.52 -31.80 -64.00
C VAL A 382 1.67 -33.33 -64.14
N ALA A 383 0.69 -34.05 -63.56
CA ALA A 383 0.34 -35.45 -63.84
C ALA A 383 -0.62 -35.51 -65.08
N PRO A 384 -1.07 -36.69 -65.62
CA PRO A 384 -1.85 -37.70 -64.86
C PRO A 384 -1.67 -39.19 -65.27
N THR A 385 -2.21 -40.08 -64.42
CA THR A 385 -3.11 -41.24 -64.66
C THR A 385 -3.05 -42.11 -65.96
N GLU A 386 -3.32 -43.41 -65.78
CA GLU A 386 -3.73 -44.45 -66.79
C GLU A 386 -2.67 -44.96 -67.80
N THR A 387 -2.71 -46.19 -68.36
CA THR A 387 -3.37 -47.48 -67.97
C THR A 387 -2.80 -48.69 -68.76
N MET A 388 -3.23 -49.92 -68.44
CA MET A 388 -3.00 -51.20 -69.16
C MET A 388 -1.54 -51.73 -69.23
N ALA A 389 -1.21 -52.92 -68.70
CA ALA A 389 -1.41 -54.29 -69.25
C ALA A 389 -0.21 -54.75 -70.16
N ALA A 390 0.02 -56.03 -70.50
CA ALA A 390 -0.83 -57.23 -70.37
C ALA A 390 -0.05 -58.58 -70.44
N ILE A 391 -0.48 -59.57 -69.64
CA ILE A 391 -0.34 -61.05 -69.84
C ILE A 391 1.12 -61.64 -69.86
N PRO A 392 1.40 -62.96 -70.04
CA PRO A 392 1.86 -63.81 -68.93
C PRO A 392 3.17 -64.61 -69.15
N THR A 393 3.55 -65.39 -68.13
CA THR A 393 4.30 -66.64 -68.32
C THR A 393 3.65 -67.78 -67.53
N VAL A 394 3.36 -68.92 -68.19
CA VAL A 394 2.88 -70.16 -67.57
C VAL A 394 3.98 -71.22 -67.68
N VAL A 395 4.16 -72.02 -66.63
CA VAL A 395 4.87 -73.31 -66.70
C VAL A 395 4.07 -74.33 -65.89
N GLU A 396 3.85 -75.51 -66.48
CA GLU A 396 2.97 -76.57 -65.94
C GLU A 396 3.72 -77.60 -65.09
N VAL A 397 2.99 -78.30 -64.23
CA VAL A 397 3.36 -79.60 -63.62
C VAL A 397 2.10 -80.49 -63.66
N PRO A 398 2.17 -81.77 -64.07
CA PRO A 398 1.04 -82.45 -64.75
C PRO A 398 0.05 -83.27 -63.87
N ASP A 399 -0.99 -83.77 -64.54
CA ASP A 399 -2.07 -84.70 -64.14
C ASP A 399 -1.61 -86.01 -63.41
N GLU A 400 -2.44 -86.81 -62.71
CA GLU A 400 -3.80 -87.31 -63.04
C GLU A 400 -4.76 -87.54 -61.81
N PRO A 401 -6.06 -87.88 -62.01
CA PRO A 401 -7.13 -87.59 -61.04
C PRO A 401 -7.77 -88.80 -60.34
N SER A 402 -8.70 -88.57 -59.39
CA SER A 402 -10.10 -89.05 -59.52
C SER A 402 -11.12 -88.61 -58.44
N ARG A 403 -12.40 -88.58 -58.87
CA ARG A 403 -13.67 -88.65 -58.11
C ARG A 403 -14.08 -87.53 -57.13
N ARG A 404 -15.10 -86.78 -57.57
CA ARG A 404 -16.00 -85.93 -56.78
C ARG A 404 -16.66 -86.65 -55.58
N ARG A 405 -16.80 -85.94 -54.47
CA ARG A 405 -17.97 -86.01 -53.56
C ARG A 405 -18.39 -84.59 -53.18
N SER A 406 -19.68 -84.30 -53.26
CA SER A 406 -20.24 -82.98 -52.98
C SER A 406 -20.55 -82.82 -51.49
N VAL A 407 -19.85 -81.91 -50.81
CA VAL A 407 -20.25 -81.42 -49.49
C VAL A 407 -21.35 -80.37 -49.69
N PRO A 408 -22.51 -80.46 -49.00
CA PRO A 408 -23.62 -79.56 -49.24
C PRO A 408 -23.41 -78.18 -48.59
N TRP A 409 -23.81 -77.12 -49.30
CA TRP A 409 -23.42 -75.73 -48.97
C TRP A 409 -23.90 -75.23 -47.59
N TRP A 410 -24.93 -75.86 -47.03
CA TRP A 410 -25.52 -75.46 -45.74
C TRP A 410 -24.58 -75.69 -44.54
N MET A 411 -23.60 -76.60 -44.63
CA MET A 411 -22.58 -76.71 -43.58
C MET A 411 -21.58 -75.55 -43.62
N ILE A 412 -21.26 -75.01 -44.80
CA ILE A 412 -20.39 -73.83 -44.93
C ILE A 412 -21.11 -72.58 -44.41
N ALA A 413 -22.39 -72.42 -44.75
CA ALA A 413 -23.22 -71.33 -44.23
C ALA A 413 -23.38 -71.39 -42.70
N GLY A 414 -23.60 -72.58 -42.13
CA GLY A 414 -23.70 -72.77 -40.68
C GLY A 414 -22.41 -72.44 -39.93
N ILE A 415 -21.26 -72.92 -40.43
CA ILE A 415 -19.94 -72.59 -39.86
C ILE A 415 -19.67 -71.08 -40.00
N GLY A 416 -19.96 -70.48 -41.15
CA GLY A 416 -19.81 -69.03 -41.37
C GLY A 416 -20.65 -68.19 -40.40
N LEU A 417 -21.90 -68.58 -40.15
CA LEU A 417 -22.78 -67.89 -39.19
C LEU A 417 -22.25 -68.01 -37.76
N ILE A 418 -21.76 -69.19 -37.35
CA ILE A 418 -21.15 -69.39 -36.02
C ILE A 418 -19.84 -68.59 -35.88
N LEU A 419 -19.05 -68.48 -36.95
CA LEU A 419 -17.79 -67.73 -36.94
C LEU A 419 -18.06 -66.21 -36.90
N VAL A 420 -19.06 -65.70 -37.64
CA VAL A 420 -19.49 -64.29 -37.55
C VAL A 420 -20.16 -63.98 -36.21
N ALA A 421 -21.04 -64.84 -35.70
CA ALA A 421 -21.64 -64.67 -34.38
C ALA A 421 -20.56 -64.72 -33.28
N GLY A 422 -19.58 -65.62 -33.41
CA GLY A 422 -18.40 -65.68 -32.56
C GLY A 422 -17.60 -64.39 -32.60
N ILE A 423 -17.28 -63.86 -33.79
CA ILE A 423 -16.59 -62.57 -33.97
C ILE A 423 -17.40 -61.41 -33.38
N VAL A 424 -18.72 -61.37 -33.58
CA VAL A 424 -19.60 -60.32 -33.02
C VAL A 424 -19.63 -60.40 -31.49
N VAL A 425 -19.67 -61.59 -30.90
CA VAL A 425 -19.55 -61.79 -29.45
C VAL A 425 -18.15 -61.41 -28.95
N LEU A 426 -17.10 -61.71 -29.70
CA LEU A 426 -15.71 -61.38 -29.34
C LEU A 426 -15.45 -59.87 -29.40
N ILE A 427 -15.99 -59.18 -30.42
CA ILE A 427 -16.00 -57.72 -30.53
C ILE A 427 -16.86 -57.10 -29.42
N ALA A 428 -18.07 -57.60 -29.16
CA ALA A 428 -18.93 -57.10 -28.08
C ALA A 428 -18.40 -57.40 -26.66
N HIS A 429 -17.49 -58.37 -26.53
CA HIS A 429 -16.74 -58.63 -25.30
C HIS A 429 -15.52 -57.70 -25.19
N SER A 430 -14.82 -57.45 -26.31
CA SER A 430 -13.68 -56.52 -26.44
C SER A 430 -14.08 -55.03 -26.42
N LEU A 431 -15.38 -54.72 -26.47
CA LEU A 431 -15.96 -53.37 -26.32
C LEU A 431 -16.47 -53.10 -24.90
N ARG A 432 -16.16 -53.96 -23.92
CA ARG A 432 -16.38 -53.68 -22.51
C ARG A 432 -15.09 -53.16 -21.92
N THR A 433 -15.07 -51.87 -21.55
CA THR A 433 -14.06 -51.36 -20.62
C THR A 433 -14.15 -52.16 -19.32
N PRO A 434 -13.01 -52.63 -18.76
CA PRO A 434 -12.99 -53.13 -17.40
C PRO A 434 -13.37 -52.01 -16.42
N VAL A 435 -13.92 -52.40 -15.28
CA VAL A 435 -14.37 -51.49 -14.23
C VAL A 435 -13.80 -51.98 -12.93
N HIS A 436 -13.10 -51.09 -12.22
CA HIS A 436 -12.40 -51.38 -10.97
C HIS A 436 -13.02 -50.57 -9.83
N GLU A 437 -12.82 -51.01 -8.60
CA GLU A 437 -13.28 -50.34 -7.39
C GLU A 437 -12.24 -49.31 -6.95
N VAL A 438 -12.65 -48.07 -6.71
CA VAL A 438 -11.76 -46.99 -6.26
C VAL A 438 -11.26 -47.34 -4.85
N PRO A 439 -9.94 -47.52 -4.64
CA PRO A 439 -9.39 -47.79 -3.31
C PRO A 439 -9.56 -46.57 -2.38
N ASP A 440 -9.53 -46.81 -1.08
CA ASP A 440 -9.33 -45.72 -0.12
C ASP A 440 -7.90 -45.19 -0.27
N LEU A 441 -7.79 -43.91 -0.62
CA LEU A 441 -6.54 -43.17 -0.80
C LEU A 441 -6.47 -41.97 0.17
N SER A 442 -7.35 -41.88 1.17
CA SER A 442 -7.32 -40.78 2.15
C SER A 442 -6.09 -40.85 3.05
N GLY A 443 -5.56 -39.69 3.46
CA GLY A 443 -4.44 -39.57 4.41
C GLY A 443 -3.07 -40.08 3.92
N ILE A 444 -2.92 -40.42 2.64
CA ILE A 444 -1.64 -40.75 2.01
C ILE A 444 -1.19 -39.66 1.03
N THR A 445 0.10 -39.63 0.71
CA THR A 445 0.67 -38.62 -0.21
C THR A 445 0.22 -38.82 -1.66
N GLU A 446 0.21 -37.75 -2.45
CA GLU A 446 -0.05 -37.77 -3.90
C GLU A 446 0.71 -38.90 -4.62
N ALA A 447 2.03 -39.00 -4.37
CA ALA A 447 2.87 -39.98 -5.03
C ALA A 447 2.50 -41.42 -4.64
N GLN A 448 2.02 -41.67 -3.42
CA GLN A 448 1.50 -42.98 -3.01
C GLN A 448 0.16 -43.26 -3.68
N ALA A 449 -0.74 -42.28 -3.73
CA ALA A 449 -2.04 -42.39 -4.39
C ALA A 449 -1.90 -42.69 -5.90
N GLN A 450 -1.02 -41.97 -6.61
CA GLN A 450 -0.72 -42.20 -8.02
C GLN A 450 -0.11 -43.60 -8.26
N ASN A 451 0.81 -44.05 -7.40
CA ASN A 451 1.39 -45.40 -7.51
C ASN A 451 0.35 -46.51 -7.26
N LEU A 452 -0.65 -46.27 -6.40
CA LEU A 452 -1.76 -47.21 -6.15
C LEU A 452 -2.84 -47.18 -7.23
N ALA A 453 -3.07 -46.03 -7.88
CA ALA A 453 -4.04 -45.87 -8.97
C ALA A 453 -3.49 -46.32 -10.34
N SER A 454 -2.17 -46.21 -10.56
CA SER A 454 -1.46 -46.57 -11.80
C SER A 454 -1.85 -47.94 -12.42
N PRO A 455 -2.05 -49.05 -11.66
CA PRO A 455 -2.44 -50.34 -12.23
C PRO A 455 -3.82 -50.35 -12.93
N TYR A 456 -4.71 -49.41 -12.61
CA TYR A 456 -6.10 -49.40 -13.07
C TYR A 456 -6.34 -48.56 -14.34
N SER A 457 -5.30 -47.95 -14.91
CA SER A 457 -5.39 -47.19 -16.17
C SER A 457 -6.45 -46.08 -16.20
N TRP A 458 -6.72 -45.46 -15.04
CA TRP A 458 -7.55 -44.25 -14.93
C TRP A 458 -6.77 -43.00 -15.34
N GLU A 459 -7.49 -41.98 -15.82
CA GLU A 459 -6.92 -40.64 -15.98
C GLU A 459 -6.91 -39.94 -14.62
N ILE A 460 -5.73 -39.59 -14.09
CA ILE A 460 -5.64 -38.95 -12.76
C ILE A 460 -5.62 -37.43 -12.94
N VAL A 461 -6.60 -36.75 -12.36
CA VAL A 461 -6.65 -35.29 -12.24
C VAL A 461 -6.42 -34.92 -10.78
N VAL A 462 -5.52 -33.97 -10.53
CA VAL A 462 -5.25 -33.44 -9.20
C VAL A 462 -5.96 -32.09 -9.04
N VAL A 463 -6.68 -31.94 -7.93
CA VAL A 463 -7.29 -30.69 -7.47
C VAL A 463 -6.83 -30.45 -6.03
N THR A 464 -6.58 -29.20 -5.66
CA THR A 464 -6.24 -28.81 -4.29
C THR A 464 -7.40 -28.15 -3.57
N GLU A 465 -7.53 -28.40 -2.27
CA GLU A 465 -8.57 -27.86 -1.39
C GLU A 465 -7.99 -27.75 0.04
N ARG A 466 -8.42 -26.78 0.84
CA ARG A 466 -7.99 -26.67 2.26
C ARG A 466 -8.97 -27.42 3.17
N SER A 467 -8.45 -28.12 4.17
CA SER A 467 -9.24 -29.00 5.03
C SER A 467 -8.76 -28.99 6.48
N ASP A 468 -9.69 -28.75 7.41
CA ASP A 468 -9.46 -28.91 8.85
C ASP A 468 -9.44 -30.40 9.28
N GLU A 469 -9.95 -31.32 8.44
CA GLU A 469 -9.92 -32.76 8.72
C GLU A 469 -8.56 -33.40 8.36
N VAL A 470 -7.86 -32.83 7.36
CA VAL A 470 -6.53 -33.25 6.92
C VAL A 470 -5.64 -32.00 6.76
N PRO A 471 -5.11 -31.44 7.86
CA PRO A 471 -4.34 -30.19 7.83
C PRO A 471 -2.91 -30.34 7.29
N ASP A 472 -2.42 -31.58 7.10
CA ASP A 472 -1.08 -31.84 6.54
C ASP A 472 -1.06 -31.67 5.01
N VAL A 473 -0.30 -30.67 4.54
CA VAL A 473 -0.17 -30.32 3.11
C VAL A 473 0.37 -31.50 2.29
N GLY A 474 -0.26 -31.78 1.13
CA GLY A 474 0.18 -32.82 0.20
C GLY A 474 -0.35 -34.23 0.50
N LEU A 475 -1.17 -34.40 1.55
CA LEU A 475 -1.99 -35.60 1.74
C LEU A 475 -3.31 -35.49 0.95
N VAL A 476 -3.83 -36.62 0.49
CA VAL A 476 -5.15 -36.71 -0.13
C VAL A 476 -6.24 -36.60 0.94
N VAL A 477 -7.15 -35.65 0.75
CA VAL A 477 -8.37 -35.45 1.57
C VAL A 477 -9.42 -36.48 1.17
N GLU A 478 -9.79 -36.50 -0.11
CA GLU A 478 -10.78 -37.43 -0.66
C GLU A 478 -10.52 -37.74 -2.15
N THR A 479 -11.30 -38.67 -2.69
CA THR A 479 -11.33 -39.02 -4.12
C THR A 479 -12.71 -38.75 -4.71
N ARG A 480 -12.77 -38.38 -6.00
CA ARG A 480 -14.02 -38.26 -6.76
C ARG A 480 -13.88 -39.04 -8.08
N PRO A 481 -14.57 -40.19 -8.27
CA PRO A 481 -15.49 -40.85 -7.33
C PRO A 481 -14.81 -41.31 -6.03
N GLY A 482 -15.57 -41.30 -4.94
CA GLY A 482 -15.12 -41.74 -3.62
C GLY A 482 -14.80 -43.24 -3.52
N ALA A 483 -14.05 -43.60 -2.48
CA ALA A 483 -13.65 -44.97 -2.19
C ALA A 483 -14.84 -45.95 -2.16
N GLY A 484 -14.65 -47.14 -2.72
CA GLY A 484 -15.70 -48.17 -2.87
C GLY A 484 -16.67 -47.96 -4.04
N LEU A 485 -16.56 -46.87 -4.80
CA LEU A 485 -17.30 -46.70 -6.05
C LEU A 485 -16.58 -47.36 -7.24
N GLN A 486 -17.33 -47.62 -8.31
CA GLN A 486 -16.83 -48.24 -9.54
C GLN A 486 -16.46 -47.20 -10.59
N LEU A 487 -15.27 -47.32 -11.19
CA LEU A 487 -14.72 -46.42 -12.21
C LEU A 487 -14.09 -47.25 -13.34
N ALA A 488 -14.42 -46.95 -14.60
CA ALA A 488 -13.94 -47.72 -15.76
C ALA A 488 -12.52 -47.33 -16.20
N GLU A 489 -11.79 -48.27 -16.80
CA GLU A 489 -10.48 -47.96 -17.41
C GLU A 489 -10.62 -46.83 -18.45
N GLY A 490 -9.77 -45.81 -18.34
CA GLY A 490 -9.84 -44.59 -19.16
C GLY A 490 -10.85 -43.52 -18.71
N GLU A 491 -11.60 -43.73 -17.62
CA GLU A 491 -12.35 -42.65 -16.95
C GLU A 491 -11.47 -41.90 -15.94
N THR A 492 -11.90 -40.69 -15.56
CA THR A 492 -11.12 -39.76 -14.73
C THR A 492 -11.33 -40.02 -13.23
N LEU A 493 -10.24 -40.22 -12.49
CA LEU A 493 -10.19 -40.19 -11.03
C LEU A 493 -9.64 -38.83 -10.58
N ILE A 494 -10.44 -38.07 -9.85
CA ILE A 494 -9.98 -36.82 -9.22
C ILE A 494 -9.43 -37.14 -7.83
N LEU A 495 -8.21 -36.70 -7.56
CA LEU A 495 -7.62 -36.68 -6.21
C LEU A 495 -7.75 -35.26 -5.66
N VAL A 496 -8.36 -35.10 -4.48
CA VAL A 496 -8.42 -33.82 -3.75
C VAL A 496 -7.28 -33.82 -2.74
N ILE A 497 -6.34 -32.88 -2.85
CA ILE A 497 -5.13 -32.79 -2.02
C ILE A 497 -5.22 -31.59 -1.08
N SER A 498 -4.77 -31.78 0.17
CA SER A 498 -4.76 -30.72 1.17
C SER A 498 -3.73 -29.62 0.84
N GLU A 499 -4.22 -28.38 0.81
CA GLU A 499 -3.43 -27.14 0.85
C GLU A 499 -3.26 -26.59 2.29
N GLY A 500 -3.49 -27.42 3.29
CA GLY A 500 -3.40 -27.08 4.72
C GLY A 500 -4.78 -26.85 5.38
N PRO A 501 -4.80 -26.40 6.64
CA PRO A 501 -6.04 -26.08 7.35
C PRO A 501 -6.80 -24.93 6.69
N VAL A 502 -8.11 -24.84 6.97
CA VAL A 502 -8.95 -23.74 6.49
C VAL A 502 -8.60 -22.47 7.28
N LEU A 503 -8.18 -21.43 6.57
CA LEU A 503 -7.79 -20.17 7.20
C LEU A 503 -8.98 -19.50 7.90
N ARG A 504 -8.69 -18.73 8.95
CA ARG A 504 -9.63 -17.98 9.78
C ARG A 504 -9.43 -16.48 9.54
N GLU A 505 -10.53 -15.73 9.44
CA GLU A 505 -10.48 -14.27 9.29
C GLU A 505 -10.13 -13.61 10.63
N ILE A 506 -9.18 -12.66 10.64
CA ILE A 506 -8.96 -11.80 11.80
C ILE A 506 -10.06 -10.72 11.84
N PRO A 507 -10.98 -10.74 12.83
CA PRO A 507 -12.08 -9.79 12.94
C PRO A 507 -11.62 -8.34 13.21
N LYS A 508 -12.51 -7.37 12.96
CA LYS A 508 -12.32 -5.99 13.43
C LYS A 508 -12.62 -5.89 14.93
N THR A 509 -11.57 -5.88 15.74
CA THR A 509 -11.63 -5.97 17.23
C THR A 509 -11.22 -4.70 17.98
N ILE A 510 -10.66 -3.71 17.27
CA ILE A 510 -10.31 -2.40 17.83
C ILE A 510 -11.56 -1.69 18.37
N ALA A 511 -11.43 -1.00 19.50
CA ALA A 511 -12.48 -0.28 20.21
C ALA A 511 -13.61 -1.19 20.78
N LEU A 512 -13.30 -2.46 21.09
CA LEU A 512 -14.17 -3.38 21.82
C LEU A 512 -13.53 -3.81 23.17
N PRO A 513 -14.33 -4.27 24.16
CA PRO A 513 -13.80 -4.79 25.42
C PRO A 513 -12.93 -6.04 25.21
N TYR A 514 -11.81 -6.13 25.94
CA TYR A 514 -10.87 -7.26 25.83
C TYR A 514 -11.55 -8.64 25.97
N ASP A 515 -12.45 -8.81 26.94
CA ASP A 515 -13.07 -10.11 27.23
C ASP A 515 -13.94 -10.63 26.06
N ASP A 516 -14.67 -9.74 25.38
CA ASP A 516 -15.49 -10.09 24.21
C ASP A 516 -14.60 -10.43 23.00
N VAL A 517 -13.52 -9.67 22.80
CA VAL A 517 -12.54 -9.88 21.73
C VAL A 517 -11.80 -11.20 21.90
N ALA A 518 -11.20 -11.44 23.07
CA ALA A 518 -10.45 -12.65 23.37
C ALA A 518 -11.35 -13.89 23.27
N LYS A 519 -12.60 -13.80 23.74
CA LYS A 519 -13.59 -14.87 23.55
C LYS A 519 -13.85 -15.16 22.07
N TYR A 520 -14.11 -14.15 21.24
CA TYR A 520 -14.37 -14.35 19.80
C TYR A 520 -13.16 -14.99 19.10
N LEU A 521 -11.95 -14.51 19.36
CA LEU A 521 -10.72 -15.06 18.76
C LEU A 521 -10.51 -16.52 19.15
N THR A 522 -10.79 -16.87 20.42
CA THR A 522 -10.80 -18.26 20.90
C THR A 522 -11.87 -19.10 20.17
N GLU A 523 -13.07 -18.56 19.92
CA GLU A 523 -14.14 -19.25 19.18
C GLU A 523 -13.80 -19.47 17.68
N GLN A 524 -12.93 -18.64 17.07
CA GLN A 524 -12.37 -18.90 15.74
C GLN A 524 -11.21 -19.92 15.74
N GLY A 525 -10.62 -20.20 16.91
CA GLY A 525 -9.47 -21.09 17.08
C GLY A 525 -8.12 -20.38 17.00
N LEU A 526 -8.02 -19.11 17.42
CA LEU A 526 -6.78 -18.33 17.53
C LEU A 526 -6.32 -18.24 19.01
N ASP A 527 -5.07 -17.85 19.27
CA ASP A 527 -4.48 -17.69 20.63
C ASP A 527 -4.40 -16.21 21.03
N PRO A 528 -5.45 -15.63 21.66
CA PRO A 528 -5.44 -14.24 22.11
C PRO A 528 -4.59 -14.06 23.36
N ARG A 529 -3.75 -13.03 23.37
CA ARG A 529 -2.91 -12.61 24.49
C ARG A 529 -3.17 -11.16 24.84
N ARG A 530 -2.85 -10.77 26.08
CA ARG A 530 -3.02 -9.41 26.57
C ARG A 530 -1.67 -8.71 26.76
N VAL A 531 -1.60 -7.49 26.26
CA VAL A 531 -0.59 -6.47 26.57
C VAL A 531 -1.36 -5.27 27.15
N ASP A 532 -0.76 -4.54 28.08
CA ASP A 532 -1.38 -3.39 28.75
C ASP A 532 -0.56 -2.12 28.48
N GLU A 533 -1.22 -1.03 28.07
CA GLU A 533 -0.60 0.25 27.69
C GLU A 533 -1.51 1.43 28.04
N TYR A 534 -0.96 2.63 28.25
CA TYR A 534 -1.76 3.84 28.54
C TYR A 534 -2.22 4.52 27.24
N ASP A 535 -3.45 5.01 27.20
CA ASP A 535 -4.06 5.69 26.05
C ASP A 535 -4.83 6.94 26.49
N GLU A 536 -4.53 8.07 25.87
CA GLU A 536 -5.05 9.40 26.23
C GLU A 536 -6.46 9.70 25.69
N GLU A 537 -7.04 8.83 24.85
CA GLU A 537 -8.38 8.96 24.27
C GLU A 537 -9.29 7.74 24.54
N VAL A 538 -8.72 6.55 24.77
CA VAL A 538 -9.46 5.28 24.95
C VAL A 538 -9.52 4.85 26.41
N ALA A 539 -10.73 4.51 26.88
CA ALA A 539 -10.98 4.10 28.27
C ALA A 539 -10.41 2.72 28.64
N GLU A 540 -10.16 2.51 29.95
CA GLU A 540 -9.63 1.27 30.53
C GLU A 540 -10.38 0.01 30.06
N GLY A 541 -9.65 -1.05 29.72
CA GLY A 541 -10.20 -2.38 29.39
C GLY A 541 -10.65 -2.55 27.93
N ILE A 542 -10.54 -1.51 27.10
CA ILE A 542 -10.81 -1.54 25.66
C ILE A 542 -9.53 -1.88 24.88
N VAL A 543 -9.65 -2.69 23.82
CA VAL A 543 -8.55 -3.00 22.90
C VAL A 543 -8.26 -1.80 22.00
N ILE A 544 -7.06 -1.23 22.12
CA ILE A 544 -6.59 -0.08 21.33
C ILE A 544 -5.96 -0.54 20.01
N SER A 545 -5.14 -1.57 20.06
CA SER A 545 -4.44 -2.15 18.90
C SER A 545 -4.25 -3.65 19.08
N TRP A 546 -3.78 -4.32 18.03
CA TRP A 546 -3.36 -5.72 18.11
C TRP A 546 -2.24 -5.99 17.11
N SER A 547 -1.47 -7.04 17.37
CA SER A 547 -0.44 -7.54 16.45
C SER A 547 -0.39 -9.07 16.45
N ALA A 548 0.26 -9.64 15.44
CA ALA A 548 0.57 -11.06 15.38
C ALA A 548 2.11 -11.24 15.37
N PRO A 549 2.74 -11.60 16.51
CA PRO A 549 4.21 -11.62 16.61
C PRO A 549 4.94 -12.56 15.64
N ALA A 550 4.23 -13.53 15.06
CA ALA A 550 4.75 -14.45 14.05
C ALA A 550 4.77 -13.86 12.62
N ASP A 551 3.87 -12.92 12.33
CA ASP A 551 3.82 -12.17 11.06
C ASP A 551 3.23 -10.77 11.30
N PRO A 552 4.07 -9.75 11.53
CA PRO A 552 3.65 -8.37 11.73
C PRO A 552 3.03 -7.70 10.50
N THR A 553 2.89 -8.38 9.35
CA THR A 553 2.23 -7.84 8.16
C THR A 553 0.73 -8.17 8.08
N LEU A 554 0.24 -8.99 9.01
CA LEU A 554 -1.17 -9.33 9.14
C LEU A 554 -2.01 -8.11 9.56
N SER A 555 -3.18 -7.98 8.93
CA SER A 555 -4.13 -6.88 9.13
C SER A 555 -5.57 -7.38 9.32
N VAL A 556 -6.49 -6.51 9.70
CA VAL A 556 -7.92 -6.88 9.88
C VAL A 556 -8.51 -7.39 8.57
N GLY A 557 -9.24 -8.51 8.61
CA GLY A 557 -9.70 -9.25 7.43
C GLY A 557 -8.65 -10.20 6.83
N SER A 558 -7.43 -10.26 7.36
CA SER A 558 -6.43 -11.24 6.93
C SER A 558 -6.84 -12.65 7.31
N MET A 559 -6.57 -13.60 6.41
CA MET A 559 -6.86 -15.01 6.59
C MET A 559 -5.62 -15.72 7.15
N VAL A 560 -5.70 -16.26 8.37
CA VAL A 560 -4.58 -16.88 9.10
C VAL A 560 -4.83 -18.33 9.48
N GLU A 561 -3.77 -19.08 9.80
CA GLU A 561 -3.90 -20.48 10.21
C GLU A 561 -4.47 -20.59 11.65
N PRO A 562 -5.29 -21.62 11.95
CA PRO A 562 -5.72 -21.89 13.32
C PRO A 562 -4.53 -22.05 14.28
N GLY A 563 -4.63 -21.50 15.48
CA GLY A 563 -3.54 -21.42 16.46
C GLY A 563 -2.60 -20.23 16.30
N THR A 564 -2.84 -19.32 15.34
CA THR A 564 -2.09 -18.06 15.24
C THR A 564 -2.26 -17.21 16.50
N ILE A 565 -1.14 -16.66 16.99
CA ILE A 565 -1.07 -15.82 18.19
C ILE A 565 -1.46 -14.40 17.84
N ILE A 566 -2.41 -13.83 18.58
CA ILE A 566 -2.87 -12.45 18.45
C ILE A 566 -2.63 -11.74 19.78
N GLU A 567 -1.64 -10.85 19.84
CA GLU A 567 -1.38 -10.01 21.01
C GLU A 567 -2.26 -8.75 20.90
N LEU A 568 -3.16 -8.60 21.87
CA LEU A 568 -4.14 -7.51 22.00
C LEU A 568 -3.60 -6.50 23.01
N THR A 569 -3.39 -5.26 22.57
CA THR A 569 -3.03 -4.16 23.46
C THR A 569 -4.30 -3.54 24.03
N VAL A 570 -4.37 -3.44 25.35
CA VAL A 570 -5.53 -2.98 26.10
C VAL A 570 -5.18 -1.68 26.82
N SER A 571 -6.05 -0.68 26.68
CA SER A 571 -5.89 0.60 27.39
C SER A 571 -5.99 0.40 28.90
N LEU A 572 -5.09 1.04 29.64
CA LEU A 572 -5.14 1.31 31.08
C LEU A 572 -5.84 2.65 31.42
N GLY A 573 -6.28 3.39 30.41
CA GLY A 573 -6.71 4.79 30.49
C GLY A 573 -5.55 5.78 30.26
N PRO A 574 -5.81 7.09 30.43
CA PRO A 574 -4.80 8.14 30.29
C PRO A 574 -3.61 7.98 31.23
N GLU A 575 -2.44 8.47 30.84
CA GLU A 575 -1.24 8.40 31.70
C GLU A 575 -1.41 9.33 32.91
N PRO A 576 -1.29 8.81 34.16
CA PRO A 576 -1.42 9.62 35.37
C PRO A 576 -0.30 10.65 35.47
N ARG A 577 -0.61 11.83 35.99
CA ARG A 577 0.30 12.97 36.04
C ARG A 577 0.75 13.23 37.47
N THR A 578 2.05 13.13 37.72
CA THR A 578 2.65 13.49 39.01
C THR A 578 2.53 14.99 39.25
N VAL A 579 1.93 15.39 40.37
CA VAL A 579 1.78 16.81 40.73
C VAL A 579 3.13 17.39 41.19
N PRO A 580 3.62 18.50 40.60
CA PRO A 580 4.83 19.16 41.06
C PRO A 580 4.65 19.88 42.41
N ASP A 581 5.75 20.26 43.04
CA ASP A 581 5.73 21.23 44.14
C ASP A 581 5.61 22.64 43.54
N LEU A 582 4.53 23.34 43.90
CA LEU A 582 4.20 24.69 43.46
C LEU A 582 4.40 25.71 44.60
N VAL A 583 4.69 25.26 45.82
CA VAL A 583 4.74 26.12 47.00
C VAL A 583 5.99 27.01 46.94
N GLY A 584 5.78 28.32 46.94
CA GLY A 584 6.81 29.32 46.65
C GLY A 584 7.08 29.57 45.16
N GLU A 585 6.40 28.92 44.22
CA GLU A 585 6.38 29.38 42.83
C GLU A 585 5.41 30.55 42.63
N SER A 586 5.67 31.40 41.63
CA SER A 586 4.71 32.44 41.23
C SER A 586 3.50 31.78 40.57
N PHE A 587 2.28 32.31 40.81
CA PHE A 587 1.05 31.75 40.24
C PHE A 587 1.11 31.61 38.69
N ASN A 588 1.77 32.54 38.01
CA ASN A 588 1.91 32.57 36.55
C ASN A 588 2.96 31.56 36.01
N ASP A 589 3.96 31.22 36.82
CA ASP A 589 4.91 30.14 36.48
C ASP A 589 4.27 28.77 36.73
N ALA A 590 3.57 28.61 37.87
CA ALA A 590 2.78 27.43 38.18
C ALA A 590 1.68 27.13 37.15
N GLU A 591 0.93 28.16 36.69
CA GLU A 591 -0.05 28.01 35.60
C GLU A 591 0.60 27.45 34.32
N ARG A 592 1.80 27.93 33.96
CA ARG A 592 2.53 27.43 32.79
C ARG A 592 2.96 25.98 32.98
N THR A 593 3.59 25.67 34.11
CA THR A 593 4.08 24.31 34.45
C THR A 593 2.94 23.29 34.39
N LEU A 594 1.81 23.55 35.06
CA LEU A 594 0.66 22.64 35.06
C LEU A 594 0.00 22.50 33.68
N LYS A 595 -0.10 23.59 32.91
CA LYS A 595 -0.68 23.59 31.56
C LYS A 595 0.14 22.79 30.55
N ASP A 596 1.47 22.82 30.69
CA ASP A 596 2.35 21.96 29.89
C ASP A 596 2.13 20.48 30.26
N MET A 597 1.94 20.18 31.55
CA MET A 597 1.57 18.85 32.09
C MET A 597 0.09 18.44 31.89
N LYS A 598 -0.73 19.27 31.22
CA LYS A 598 -2.17 19.04 30.96
C LYS A 598 -3.05 18.96 32.23
N LEU A 599 -2.63 19.64 33.29
CA LEU A 599 -3.40 19.87 34.51
C LEU A 599 -3.96 21.30 34.52
N GLU A 600 -5.01 21.53 35.32
CA GLU A 600 -5.59 22.86 35.50
C GLU A 600 -5.15 23.49 36.84
N ILE A 601 -5.12 24.82 36.93
CA ILE A 601 -4.88 25.57 38.17
C ILE A 601 -6.09 26.44 38.51
N ARG A 602 -6.38 26.64 39.80
CA ARG A 602 -7.43 27.54 40.27
C ARG A 602 -7.02 28.26 41.56
N GLU A 603 -6.89 29.59 41.49
CA GLU A 603 -6.80 30.43 42.68
C GLU A 603 -8.13 30.36 43.44
N THR A 604 -8.13 29.81 44.65
CA THR A 604 -9.33 29.74 45.52
C THR A 604 -9.38 30.86 46.55
N GLY A 605 -8.25 31.49 46.84
CA GLY A 605 -8.16 32.60 47.77
C GLY A 605 -6.78 33.24 47.80
N ARG A 606 -6.68 34.34 48.55
CA ARG A 606 -5.43 35.03 48.81
C ARG A 606 -5.29 35.41 50.27
N GLU A 607 -4.15 35.13 50.88
CA GLU A 607 -3.87 35.38 52.29
C GLU A 607 -2.59 36.22 52.45
N PHE A 608 -2.38 36.82 53.63
CA PHE A 608 -1.13 37.53 53.92
C PHE A 608 -0.12 36.53 54.48
N SER A 609 1.13 36.61 54.03
CA SER A 609 2.23 35.75 54.48
C SER A 609 3.45 36.59 54.83
N ASP A 610 4.13 36.21 55.92
CA ASP A 610 5.44 36.75 56.29
C ASP A 610 6.61 35.90 55.71
N ASP A 611 6.30 34.71 55.17
CA ASP A 611 7.22 33.68 54.68
C ASP A 611 7.24 33.55 53.14
N TYR A 612 6.26 34.13 52.43
CA TYR A 612 6.08 34.05 50.96
C TYR A 612 5.83 35.45 50.37
N ASP A 613 6.54 35.80 49.31
CA ASP A 613 6.45 37.10 48.65
C ASP A 613 5.12 37.28 47.87
N LEU A 614 4.85 38.50 47.39
CA LEU A 614 3.61 38.80 46.66
C LEU A 614 3.48 37.97 45.37
N ASP A 615 2.29 37.39 45.14
CA ASP A 615 1.94 36.50 44.02
C ASP A 615 2.60 35.10 44.01
N GLU A 616 3.31 34.71 45.09
CA GLU A 616 3.76 33.32 45.33
C GLU A 616 2.64 32.43 45.91
N ILE A 617 2.67 31.13 45.65
CA ILE A 617 1.71 30.15 46.20
C ILE A 617 2.10 29.72 47.62
N ILE A 618 1.16 29.82 48.56
CA ILE A 618 1.31 29.41 49.97
C ILE A 618 0.96 27.92 50.16
N THR A 619 -0.11 27.45 49.51
CA THR A 619 -0.60 26.06 49.60
C THR A 619 -1.21 25.58 48.30
N GLN A 620 -1.09 24.28 48.04
CA GLN A 620 -1.77 23.53 46.98
C GLN A 620 -2.68 22.44 47.58
N SER A 621 -3.73 22.06 46.85
CA SER A 621 -4.76 21.10 47.33
C SER A 621 -4.42 19.62 47.19
N VAL A 622 -3.36 19.30 46.45
CA VAL A 622 -2.88 17.93 46.13
C VAL A 622 -1.39 17.89 46.49
N GLU A 623 -0.90 16.83 47.13
CA GLU A 623 0.49 16.82 47.63
C GLU A 623 1.50 16.68 46.48
N ALA A 624 2.67 17.31 46.63
CA ALA A 624 3.73 17.22 45.64
C ALA A 624 4.27 15.78 45.55
N GLY A 625 4.26 15.20 44.34
CA GLY A 625 4.57 13.80 44.10
C GLY A 625 3.35 12.86 44.06
N GLU A 626 2.13 13.35 44.31
CA GLU A 626 0.90 12.58 44.15
C GLU A 626 0.53 12.42 42.66
N GLU A 627 -0.01 11.28 42.27
CA GLU A 627 -0.42 10.99 40.88
C GLU A 627 -1.91 11.28 40.69
N VAL A 628 -2.27 12.10 39.70
CA VAL A 628 -3.66 12.49 39.41
C VAL A 628 -4.04 12.34 37.94
N ASP A 629 -5.34 12.22 37.68
CA ASP A 629 -5.90 12.18 36.33
C ASP A 629 -5.61 13.48 35.56
N ARG A 630 -5.38 13.35 34.24
CA ARG A 630 -5.26 14.49 33.32
C ARG A 630 -6.47 15.42 33.42
N GLY A 631 -6.24 16.73 33.42
CA GLY A 631 -7.28 17.75 33.58
C GLY A 631 -7.79 17.94 35.02
N THR A 632 -7.22 17.24 36.01
CA THR A 632 -7.47 17.56 37.43
C THR A 632 -7.13 19.02 37.72
N THR A 633 -8.03 19.76 38.36
CA THR A 633 -7.74 21.11 38.83
C THR A 633 -7.05 21.07 40.19
N ILE A 634 -5.83 21.60 40.25
CA ILE A 634 -5.13 21.88 41.50
C ILE A 634 -5.58 23.25 42.01
N GLU A 635 -6.11 23.29 43.23
CA GLU A 635 -6.57 24.51 43.88
C GLU A 635 -5.45 25.09 44.74
N VAL A 636 -5.19 26.40 44.60
CA VAL A 636 -4.06 27.09 45.24
C VAL A 636 -4.48 28.36 45.97
N VAL A 637 -3.76 28.67 47.05
CA VAL A 637 -3.89 29.93 47.81
C VAL A 637 -2.64 30.78 47.57
N VAL A 638 -2.82 32.03 47.14
CA VAL A 638 -1.74 32.92 46.70
C VAL A 638 -1.47 34.04 47.71
N SER A 639 -0.20 34.38 47.91
CA SER A 639 0.26 35.38 48.86
C SER A 639 -0.04 36.82 48.42
N LYS A 640 -0.46 37.63 49.39
CA LYS A 640 -0.56 39.10 49.31
C LYS A 640 0.74 39.78 49.74
N GLY A 641 1.79 39.02 50.04
CA GLY A 641 2.92 39.45 50.85
C GLY A 641 2.51 39.70 52.31
N PRO A 642 3.36 40.38 53.10
CA PRO A 642 3.10 40.66 54.51
C PRO A 642 1.95 41.66 54.74
N ASP A 643 1.22 41.50 55.85
CA ASP A 643 0.16 42.45 56.26
C ASP A 643 0.80 43.74 56.82
N LEU A 644 1.09 44.68 55.92
CA LEU A 644 1.78 45.92 56.25
C LEU A 644 0.82 47.07 56.62
N VAL A 645 0.94 47.55 57.84
CA VAL A 645 0.25 48.73 58.39
C VAL A 645 1.16 49.95 58.40
N VAL A 646 0.56 51.14 58.29
CA VAL A 646 1.28 52.43 58.30
C VAL A 646 1.46 52.90 59.74
N PHE A 647 2.69 53.24 60.13
CA PHE A 647 2.97 53.75 61.47
C PHE A 647 2.38 55.16 61.68
N PRO A 648 1.57 55.39 62.72
CA PRO A 648 0.92 56.68 62.95
C PRO A 648 1.92 57.75 63.40
N ASP A 649 1.63 59.01 63.11
CA ASP A 649 2.42 60.14 63.61
C ASP A 649 2.17 60.36 65.11
N LEU A 650 3.14 59.91 65.92
CA LEU A 650 3.08 60.03 67.38
C LEU A 650 3.32 61.44 67.91
N SER A 651 3.77 62.40 67.08
CA SER A 651 4.05 63.78 67.51
C SER A 651 2.81 64.58 67.93
N SER A 652 1.62 64.07 67.61
CA SER A 652 0.33 64.68 67.97
C SER A 652 -0.21 64.26 69.35
N TYR A 653 0.45 63.34 70.05
CA TYR A 653 0.00 62.79 71.34
C TYR A 653 0.86 63.32 72.50
N VAL A 654 0.26 63.51 73.67
CA VAL A 654 0.93 64.17 74.82
C VAL A 654 1.59 63.17 75.76
N SER A 655 1.05 61.96 75.86
CA SER A 655 1.52 60.87 76.72
C SER A 655 1.49 59.51 76.01
N TYR A 656 2.09 58.49 76.63
CA TYR A 656 1.93 57.10 76.18
C TYR A 656 0.46 56.64 76.26
N VAL A 657 -0.29 57.07 77.29
CA VAL A 657 -1.72 56.75 77.47
C VAL A 657 -2.59 57.30 76.33
N ASP A 658 -2.26 58.47 75.78
CA ASP A 658 -2.97 59.05 74.62
C ASP A 658 -2.66 58.28 73.31
N ALA A 659 -1.44 57.75 73.18
CA ALA A 659 -0.96 57.09 71.95
C ALA A 659 -1.28 55.59 71.89
N GLU A 660 -1.35 54.89 73.03
CA GLU A 660 -1.67 53.45 73.11
C GLU A 660 -2.94 53.05 72.33
N PRO A 661 -4.08 53.79 72.41
CA PRO A 661 -5.26 53.51 71.62
C PRO A 661 -5.03 53.63 70.11
N ALA A 662 -4.34 54.68 69.66
CA ALA A 662 -4.09 54.95 68.25
C ALA A 662 -3.13 53.96 67.62
N LEU A 663 -2.09 53.52 68.35
CA LEU A 663 -1.20 52.45 67.93
C LEU A 663 -1.95 51.12 67.80
N ARG A 664 -2.83 50.77 68.74
CA ARG A 664 -3.67 49.56 68.64
C ARG A 664 -4.69 49.63 67.51
N GLU A 665 -5.32 50.78 67.27
CA GLU A 665 -6.24 50.98 66.15
C GLU A 665 -5.53 50.88 64.79
N ALA A 666 -4.30 51.38 64.69
CA ALA A 666 -3.42 51.18 63.53
C ALA A 666 -2.93 49.72 63.37
N GLY A 667 -3.10 48.87 64.39
CA GLY A 667 -2.77 47.44 64.33
C GLY A 667 -1.43 47.04 64.95
N PHE A 668 -0.83 47.89 65.78
CA PHE A 668 0.43 47.64 66.50
C PHE A 668 0.22 47.13 67.92
N VAL A 669 1.27 46.56 68.53
CA VAL A 669 1.30 46.17 69.94
C VAL A 669 2.18 47.17 70.73
N PRO A 670 1.62 48.28 71.24
CA PRO A 670 2.39 49.24 72.03
C PRO A 670 2.78 48.67 73.40
N LYS A 671 4.03 48.93 73.79
CA LYS A 671 4.67 48.43 75.01
C LYS A 671 5.60 49.51 75.57
N LEU A 672 5.25 50.09 76.72
CA LEU A 672 6.14 51.01 77.43
C LEU A 672 7.34 50.25 78.03
N VAL A 673 8.56 50.64 77.66
CA VAL A 673 9.81 49.99 78.11
C VAL A 673 10.56 50.81 79.15
N THR A 674 10.48 52.15 79.07
CA THR A 674 11.15 53.08 80.00
C THR A 674 10.34 54.38 80.10
N GLY A 675 10.37 55.02 81.27
CA GLY A 675 9.61 56.24 81.56
C GLY A 675 8.29 56.01 82.30
N ASP A 676 7.55 57.09 82.54
CA ASP A 676 6.19 57.06 83.10
C ASP A 676 5.14 57.10 81.97
N ALA A 677 3.98 56.47 82.17
CA ALA A 677 2.92 56.41 81.16
C ALA A 677 2.27 57.79 80.88
N GLU A 678 2.26 58.69 81.86
CA GLU A 678 1.74 60.06 81.72
C GLU A 678 2.79 61.03 81.13
N SER A 679 4.04 60.59 80.95
CA SER A 679 5.13 61.41 80.40
C SER A 679 5.11 61.48 78.86
N PRO A 680 5.67 62.54 78.25
CA PRO A 680 5.84 62.64 76.81
C PRO A 680 6.67 61.49 76.24
N ILE A 681 6.25 61.02 75.06
CA ILE A 681 6.98 60.05 74.25
C ILE A 681 8.26 60.73 73.75
N PHE A 682 9.42 60.12 74.02
CA PHE A 682 10.71 60.57 73.53
C PHE A 682 11.10 59.83 72.24
N GLU A 683 10.84 58.53 72.18
CA GLU A 683 11.23 57.67 71.07
C GLU A 683 10.28 56.46 71.00
N ALA A 684 10.07 55.93 69.79
CA ALA A 684 9.32 54.70 69.54
C ALA A 684 10.17 53.79 68.63
N LYS A 685 10.23 52.50 68.95
CA LYS A 685 11.06 51.53 68.23
C LYS A 685 10.28 50.29 67.81
N ILE A 686 10.65 49.74 66.66
CA ILE A 686 10.22 48.44 66.14
C ILE A 686 11.50 47.67 65.79
N ASP A 687 11.61 46.43 66.24
CA ASP A 687 12.78 45.54 66.04
C ASP A 687 14.15 46.15 66.43
N GLY A 688 14.14 47.18 67.28
CA GLY A 688 15.30 47.92 67.78
C GLY A 688 15.65 49.20 67.01
N GLU A 689 15.07 49.42 65.82
CA GLU A 689 15.23 50.64 65.03
C GLU A 689 14.11 51.66 65.31
N VAL A 690 14.36 52.94 65.01
CA VAL A 690 13.41 54.03 65.32
C VAL A 690 12.27 54.03 64.31
N ALA A 691 11.04 53.85 64.77
CA ALA A 691 9.86 53.79 63.90
C ALA A 691 9.52 55.18 63.33
N VAL A 692 9.35 55.25 62.01
CA VAL A 692 9.14 56.50 61.26
C VAL A 692 7.67 56.66 60.90
N ALA A 693 7.09 57.83 61.24
CA ALA A 693 5.72 58.17 60.91
C ALA A 693 5.49 58.13 59.39
N GLY A 694 4.50 57.33 58.94
CA GLY A 694 4.18 57.14 57.53
C GLY A 694 4.92 56.00 56.83
N GLU A 695 5.91 55.35 57.46
CA GLU A 695 6.49 54.10 56.96
C GLU A 695 5.57 52.90 57.24
N LYS A 696 5.88 51.76 56.61
CA LYS A 696 5.10 50.52 56.66
C LYS A 696 5.85 49.45 57.45
N TYR A 697 5.16 48.83 58.41
CA TYR A 697 5.68 47.74 59.24
C TYR A 697 4.61 46.65 59.38
N ARG A 698 4.96 45.46 59.90
CA ARG A 698 4.04 44.32 60.01
C ARG A 698 2.93 44.59 61.04
N ARG A 699 1.70 44.17 60.74
CA ARG A 699 0.59 44.19 61.71
C ARG A 699 0.96 43.27 62.88
N GLY A 700 0.78 43.78 64.10
CA GLY A 700 1.15 43.07 65.32
C GLY A 700 2.61 43.27 65.77
N SER A 701 3.44 44.05 65.06
CA SER A 701 4.77 44.43 65.55
C SER A 701 4.69 45.05 66.95
N ASP A 702 5.58 44.59 67.84
CA ASP A 702 5.83 45.21 69.15
C ASP A 702 6.44 46.60 68.92
N VAL A 703 5.79 47.63 69.47
CA VAL A 703 6.27 49.01 69.45
C VAL A 703 6.78 49.36 70.84
N GLU A 704 8.09 49.34 71.00
CA GLU A 704 8.77 49.72 72.24
C GLU A 704 8.77 51.25 72.38
N ILE A 705 7.94 51.75 73.30
CA ILE A 705 7.85 53.17 73.61
C ILE A 705 8.81 53.52 74.74
N VAL A 706 9.61 54.56 74.53
CA VAL A 706 10.43 55.23 75.54
C VAL A 706 9.78 56.58 75.84
N ALA A 707 9.25 56.73 77.05
CA ALA A 707 8.79 58.01 77.58
C ALA A 707 9.87 58.65 78.46
N VAL A 708 9.75 59.94 78.72
CA VAL A 708 10.67 60.67 79.62
C VAL A 708 10.48 60.19 81.07
N GLU A 709 11.57 59.87 81.77
CA GLU A 709 11.51 59.57 83.22
C GLU A 709 11.12 60.83 84.03
N ALA A 710 10.25 60.65 85.04
CA ALA A 710 9.87 61.74 85.94
C ALA A 710 11.05 62.13 86.86
N PRO A 711 11.30 63.44 87.10
CA PRO A 711 12.48 63.96 87.80
C PRO A 711 12.39 63.96 89.34
#